data_AF-Q8BSV0-F1
#
_entry.id   AF-Q8BSV0-F1
#
_cell.length_a   1.000
_cell.length_b   1.000
_cell.length_c   1.000
_cell.angle_alpha   90.00
_cell.angle_beta   90.00
_cell.angle_gamma   90.00
#
_symmetry.space_group_name_H-M   'P 1'
#
loop_
_entity.id
_entity.type
_entity.pdbx_description
1 polymer ?
#
loop_
_entity_poly.entity_id
_entity_poly.type
_entity_poly.pdbx_seq_one_letter_code
_entity_poly.pdbx_strand_id
1 'polypeptide(L)'
;MGKVGAGDGSSAGLSALLAGAGLLMLLAPGVCSSLSCCPPQHPSSTPRRTLTPRGFPHPGPLGRAPATPPPLFMRPLFAVAPGDRALFLERAGGSRVSVATAARSGRRRRSGTEPEKIEPGEGARRSRRDMLKDGGQQGLGTGARDPDKATRFRMEELRLTSTTFALTGDSAHNQAMVHWSGHNSSVILILTKLYDYNLGSITESSLWRSTDYGTTYEKLNDKVGLKTILSYLYVCPTNKRKIMLLTDPEIESSLLISSDEGATYQKYRLNFYIQSLLFHPKQEDWILAYSQDQKLYSSAEFGRRWQLIQESVVPNRFYWSVMGSSKEPDLVHLEARTVDGHSIYLTCRMQNCTEANRNKPFPGYIDPDSLIVQDDYVFVQLTSGGRPHYYVSYRRSPFAQMKLPKYALPKDMHVISTDENQVFAAVQEWNQNDTYNLYISDTRGVYFTLALENVQSSRGPEGNVMIDLYEVAGIKGMFLANKKIDNQVKTFITYNKGRDWRLLQAPDADLRGDPVHCLLPYCSLHLHLKVSENPYTSGIIASRDTAPSIIVASGNIGSELSDSDISMFVSSDAGNTWRQIFEEEHSILYLDQGGVLVAMKHTSLPIRHLWLSFDEGRSWSKYSFTSIPLFVDGVLGEPGEETLIMTVFGHFSHRSEWQLVKVDYKSIFDRRCAEEDYRPWQLHSQGEACIMGAKRIYKKRKSERKCMQGKYAGAMESEPCVCTEADFDCDYGYERHSNGQCLPAFWFNPSSLSKDCSLGQSYLNSTGYRKVVSNNCTDGVREQYTAKPQKCPGKAPRGLRIVTADGKLTAEQGHNVTLMVQLEEGDVQRTLIQVDFGDGIAVSYVNLSSMEDGIKHVYQNVGIFRVTVQVDNSLGSDSAVLYLHVTCPLEHVHLSLPFVTTKNKEVNATAVLWPSQVGTLTYVWWYGNNTEPLITLEGSISFKFTSEGMNTITVQVSAGNAILQDTKTIAVYEEFRSLRLAFSPNLDDYNPDIPEWRRDISRVIKKSLVEATGIPSQHILVAVLPGLPTAAELFVLPYQDGTRENKRSPEDLEQISEVLIHKLNQNLVHFELKPGVQVLVHAAHLTAAPLVDLTPTHSGSAMLMLLSVVFVGLAVFVIYKFKRGWRDRSAVKNIGCSCRGPGFNSQHQQGGSQASVTSVPRDPSPSSDLHGHQEHTWCTDIHPGKTPIHIK
;
A
#
# COMPACT_ATOMS: atom_id res chain seq x y z
N MET A 1 3.59 -1.07 27.12
CA MET A 1 4.38 -1.56 28.28
C MET A 1 3.67 -1.09 29.54
N GLY A 2 3.39 -1.91 30.57
CA GLY A 2 3.52 -3.37 30.71
C GLY A 2 3.20 -3.84 32.15
N LYS A 3 3.22 -5.16 32.39
CA LYS A 3 3.63 -5.91 33.61
C LYS A 3 3.52 -5.23 35.02
N VAL A 4 2.97 -5.82 36.09
CA VAL A 4 2.59 -7.23 36.42
C VAL A 4 1.44 -7.23 37.45
N GLY A 5 0.59 -8.27 37.45
CA GLY A 5 -0.22 -8.66 38.62
C GLY A 5 -0.77 -10.08 38.46
N ALA A 6 -0.27 -11.06 39.24
CA ALA A 6 -0.65 -12.48 39.11
C ALA A 6 -1.42 -12.99 40.34
N GLY A 7 -2.25 -14.02 40.16
CA GLY A 7 -3.04 -14.67 41.21
C GLY A 7 -3.54 -16.05 40.78
N ASP A 8 -2.90 -17.09 41.31
CA ASP A 8 -2.98 -18.53 40.96
C ASP A 8 -4.37 -19.18 40.90
N GLY A 9 -4.48 -20.37 40.26
CA GLY A 9 -5.76 -21.11 40.31
C GLY A 9 -5.94 -22.53 39.75
N SER A 10 -4.93 -23.43 39.72
CA SER A 10 -5.14 -24.91 39.57
C SER A 10 -5.71 -25.47 38.23
N SER A 11 -5.67 -26.79 37.96
CA SER A 11 -4.49 -27.62 37.63
C SER A 11 -4.90 -29.01 37.07
N ALA A 12 -4.32 -29.41 35.92
CA ALA A 12 -4.13 -30.80 35.44
C ALA A 12 -3.51 -30.79 34.02
N GLY A 13 -2.56 -31.65 33.63
CA GLY A 13 -1.73 -32.54 34.45
C GLY A 13 -1.12 -33.73 33.69
N LEU A 14 0.19 -33.69 33.44
CA LEU A 14 1.08 -34.82 33.01
C LEU A 14 0.81 -35.42 31.60
N SER A 15 1.78 -35.99 30.88
CA SER A 15 3.27 -35.94 30.88
C SER A 15 3.77 -36.30 29.46
N ALA A 16 4.89 -35.85 28.87
CA ALA A 16 6.16 -35.25 29.32
C ALA A 16 7.34 -36.23 29.60
N LEU A 17 8.56 -35.76 29.26
CA LEU A 17 9.92 -36.18 29.70
C LEU A 17 10.62 -37.29 28.86
N LEU A 18 11.95 -37.38 28.70
CA LEU A 18 13.18 -36.59 29.06
C LEU A 18 14.30 -37.01 28.06
N ALA A 19 15.48 -36.40 27.84
CA ALA A 19 16.27 -35.27 28.37
C ALA A 19 17.09 -34.64 27.18
N GLY A 20 18.17 -33.84 27.27
CA GLY A 20 18.98 -33.19 28.33
C GLY A 20 20.40 -32.90 27.78
N ALA A 21 21.20 -31.91 28.22
CA ALA A 21 20.98 -30.82 29.18
C ALA A 21 22.08 -29.72 29.08
N GLY A 22 21.77 -28.48 29.53
CA GLY A 22 22.71 -27.50 30.12
C GLY A 22 23.64 -26.66 29.20
N LEU A 23 24.18 -25.52 29.63
CA LEU A 23 23.88 -24.67 30.81
C LEU A 23 24.47 -23.24 30.67
N LEU A 24 23.80 -22.22 31.23
CA LEU A 24 24.25 -20.86 31.67
C LEU A 24 25.40 -20.11 30.95
N MET A 25 25.20 -18.79 30.70
CA MET A 25 25.81 -17.70 31.50
C MET A 25 25.24 -16.30 31.14
N LEU A 26 25.56 -15.27 31.96
CA LEU A 26 25.12 -13.87 31.81
C LEU A 26 26.18 -12.98 31.13
N LEU A 27 25.79 -11.80 30.62
CA LEU A 27 26.28 -10.48 31.10
C LEU A 27 25.58 -9.27 30.40
N ALA A 28 25.87 -8.05 30.86
CA ALA A 28 25.22 -6.80 30.46
C ALA A 28 26.20 -5.80 29.77
N PRO A 29 25.71 -4.81 29.00
CA PRO A 29 26.57 -3.81 28.36
C PRO A 29 27.06 -2.76 29.38
N GLY A 30 28.38 -2.67 29.56
CA GLY A 30 29.05 -1.69 30.42
C GLY A 30 29.94 -0.71 29.65
N VAL A 31 30.05 0.53 30.14
CA VAL A 31 30.84 1.62 29.54
C VAL A 31 32.31 1.53 29.95
N CYS A 32 33.26 1.77 29.02
CA CYS A 32 34.58 2.31 29.39
C CYS A 32 35.26 3.17 28.30
N SER A 33 35.48 4.44 28.68
CA SER A 33 36.63 5.33 28.39
C SER A 33 37.45 5.20 27.10
N SER A 34 37.51 6.32 26.37
CA SER A 34 38.64 6.73 25.54
C SER A 34 39.81 7.31 26.38
N LEU A 35 41.05 7.11 25.91
CA LEU A 35 42.33 7.80 26.24
C LEU A 35 43.42 7.13 25.36
N SER A 36 44.51 7.75 24.89
CA SER A 36 44.97 9.15 24.94
C SER A 36 46.03 9.40 23.86
N CYS A 37 46.13 10.61 23.30
CA CYS A 37 47.41 11.33 23.15
C CYS A 37 47.18 12.79 22.68
N CYS A 38 48.13 13.68 23.00
CA CYS A 38 47.92 15.14 23.02
C CYS A 38 48.44 15.90 21.78
N PRO A 39 47.94 17.13 21.53
CA PRO A 39 48.46 18.06 20.51
C PRO A 39 49.65 18.89 21.03
N PRO A 40 50.25 19.74 20.17
CA PRO A 40 50.67 21.06 20.64
C PRO A 40 50.45 22.24 19.66
N GLN A 41 49.92 23.35 20.22
CA GLN A 41 50.38 24.74 20.12
C GLN A 41 50.21 25.60 18.82
N HIS A 42 49.75 26.84 19.07
CA HIS A 42 49.88 28.10 18.30
C HIS A 42 51.35 28.66 18.36
N PRO A 43 51.77 29.80 17.73
CA PRO A 43 50.98 30.93 17.19
C PRO A 43 51.48 31.66 15.89
N SER A 44 50.69 32.67 15.46
CA SER A 44 51.07 33.98 14.87
C SER A 44 52.05 34.11 13.67
N SER A 45 51.61 34.81 12.61
CA SER A 45 52.13 36.16 12.20
C SER A 45 51.59 36.61 10.81
N THR A 46 51.88 37.85 10.40
CA THR A 46 51.45 38.53 9.15
C THR A 46 52.64 39.37 8.61
N PRO A 47 52.56 40.27 7.59
CA PRO A 47 51.58 40.50 6.48
C PRO A 47 52.25 40.73 5.08
N ARG A 48 51.45 41.02 4.02
CA ARG A 48 51.59 42.13 3.01
C ARG A 48 51.41 41.77 1.51
N ARG A 49 50.48 42.53 0.87
CA ARG A 49 50.54 43.18 -0.49
C ARG A 49 50.66 42.28 -1.74
N THR A 50 50.14 42.60 -2.95
CA THR A 50 49.28 43.68 -3.54
C THR A 50 48.67 43.07 -4.84
N LEU A 51 47.58 43.50 -5.49
CA LEU A 51 47.12 44.84 -5.91
C LEU A 51 45.60 44.79 -6.31
N THR A 52 45.01 45.91 -6.77
CA THR A 52 43.58 46.11 -7.14
C THR A 52 43.49 46.74 -8.56
N PRO A 53 42.41 47.40 -9.10
CA PRO A 53 41.00 47.59 -8.66
C PRO A 53 39.90 47.55 -9.76
N ARG A 54 38.62 47.71 -9.34
CA ARG A 54 37.42 48.41 -9.95
C ARG A 54 36.13 47.58 -9.77
N GLY A 55 34.97 48.13 -9.41
CA GLY A 55 34.62 49.52 -9.04
C GLY A 55 33.25 49.59 -8.32
N PHE A 56 32.98 50.69 -7.60
CA PHE A 56 31.84 50.92 -6.68
C PHE A 56 30.95 52.08 -7.20
N PRO A 57 29.68 52.29 -6.75
CA PRO A 57 29.41 52.92 -5.45
C PRO A 57 28.17 52.45 -4.64
N HIS A 58 28.08 53.04 -3.44
CA HIS A 58 27.17 52.79 -2.30
C HIS A 58 26.33 54.08 -2.03
N PRO A 59 25.29 54.14 -1.16
CA PRO A 59 25.45 54.04 0.33
C PRO A 59 24.27 53.46 1.16
N GLY A 60 24.51 53.28 2.48
CA GLY A 60 23.52 52.99 3.53
C GLY A 60 23.09 54.28 4.28
N PRO A 61 23.05 54.37 5.64
CA PRO A 61 23.72 53.50 6.65
C PRO A 61 22.99 53.32 8.03
N LEU A 62 23.73 52.76 9.03
CA LEU A 62 23.50 52.77 10.52
C LEU A 62 22.44 51.80 11.13
N GLY A 63 22.67 51.15 12.29
CA GLY A 63 23.92 50.95 13.06
C GLY A 63 23.76 50.48 14.53
N ARG A 64 24.84 49.90 15.10
CA ARG A 64 25.16 49.54 16.52
C ARG A 64 24.85 48.13 17.09
N ALA A 65 25.93 47.42 17.45
CA ALA A 65 26.08 46.57 18.64
C ALA A 65 27.01 47.34 19.66
N PRO A 66 27.69 46.81 20.73
CA PRO A 66 27.92 45.41 21.19
C PRO A 66 27.84 45.15 22.73
N ALA A 67 28.11 43.91 23.22
CA ALA A 67 28.91 43.56 24.44
C ALA A 67 28.79 42.06 24.88
N THR A 68 29.79 41.53 25.61
CA THR A 68 30.03 40.09 25.97
C THR A 68 31.14 39.95 27.06
N PRO A 69 31.47 38.79 27.71
CA PRO A 69 30.77 37.51 27.95
C PRO A 69 30.77 36.99 29.46
N PRO A 70 31.34 35.82 29.91
CA PRO A 70 30.72 34.86 30.88
C PRO A 70 31.58 34.66 32.18
N PRO A 71 31.71 33.51 32.91
CA PRO A 71 31.03 32.18 33.00
C PRO A 71 30.49 31.87 34.45
N LEU A 72 30.36 30.70 35.14
CA LEU A 72 30.94 29.31 35.16
C LEU A 72 29.99 28.22 35.78
N PHE A 73 30.38 26.94 35.62
CA PHE A 73 30.06 25.67 36.34
C PHE A 73 28.90 25.51 37.38
N MET A 74 27.95 24.59 37.11
CA MET A 74 27.91 23.20 37.67
C MET A 74 26.73 22.33 37.11
N ARG A 75 26.71 21.02 37.45
CA ARG A 75 25.68 19.96 37.18
C ARG A 75 25.50 19.15 38.50
N PRO A 76 24.42 18.35 38.79
CA PRO A 76 23.80 17.36 37.87
C PRO A 76 22.30 16.93 38.05
N LEU A 77 21.83 16.07 37.12
CA LEU A 77 20.83 14.96 37.23
C LEU A 77 19.30 15.18 37.55
N PHE A 78 18.47 14.36 36.86
CA PHE A 78 17.02 14.05 37.06
C PHE A 78 15.98 15.17 36.78
N ALA A 79 14.74 14.94 36.28
CA ALA A 79 14.07 13.76 35.65
C ALA A 79 12.73 14.12 34.92
N VAL A 80 12.14 13.13 34.22
CA VAL A 80 10.71 12.97 33.80
C VAL A 80 10.20 13.73 32.54
N ALA A 81 9.08 13.23 31.99
CA ALA A 81 8.56 13.37 30.62
C ALA A 81 7.29 14.27 30.54
N PRO A 82 6.61 14.45 29.37
CA PRO A 82 5.56 15.45 29.19
C PRO A 82 4.21 15.03 29.79
N GLY A 83 3.28 15.99 29.92
CA GLY A 83 1.91 15.71 30.36
C GLY A 83 0.91 16.75 29.86
N ASP A 84 -0.29 16.27 29.56
CA ASP A 84 -1.47 17.07 29.23
C ASP A 84 -1.90 17.99 30.38
N ARG A 85 -2.76 18.97 30.07
CA ARG A 85 -3.31 19.91 31.05
C ARG A 85 -4.84 19.97 31.05
N ALA A 86 -5.44 18.94 31.65
CA ALA A 86 -6.64 19.15 32.47
C ALA A 86 -6.18 19.50 33.91
N LEU A 87 -6.69 20.57 34.50
CA LEU A 87 -6.28 21.04 35.83
C LEU A 87 -7.46 21.02 36.81
N PHE A 88 -7.38 20.15 37.83
CA PHE A 88 -7.93 20.42 39.17
C PHE A 88 -7.10 19.69 40.22
N LEU A 89 -6.70 20.39 41.29
CA LEU A 89 -6.02 19.79 42.44
C LEU A 89 -7.01 19.29 43.48
N GLU A 90 -6.74 18.12 44.05
CA GLU A 90 -7.35 17.68 45.30
C GLU A 90 -6.47 18.01 46.53
N ARG A 91 -6.82 17.54 47.73
CA ARG A 91 -6.62 18.31 48.98
C ARG A 91 -6.01 17.50 50.14
N ALA A 92 -5.54 18.25 51.15
CA ALA A 92 -4.99 17.84 52.46
C ALA A 92 -3.51 17.38 52.45
N GLY A 93 -2.70 17.66 53.49
CA GLY A 93 -2.87 18.49 54.69
C GLY A 93 -1.52 18.64 55.43
N GLY A 94 -1.31 19.49 56.44
CA GLY A 94 -2.17 20.44 57.14
C GLY A 94 -1.41 21.09 58.31
N SER A 95 -2.14 21.54 59.36
CA SER A 95 -1.63 22.02 60.67
C SER A 95 -1.14 23.48 60.81
N ARG A 96 -1.88 24.23 61.64
CA ARG A 96 -1.46 25.30 62.60
C ARG A 96 -0.52 26.43 62.13
N VAL A 97 -1.03 27.66 62.18
CA VAL A 97 -0.80 28.62 63.30
C VAL A 97 -1.94 29.67 63.29
N SER A 98 -2.32 30.15 64.48
CA SER A 98 -3.27 31.26 64.71
C SER A 98 -2.59 32.35 65.53
N VAL A 99 -2.97 33.64 65.43
CA VAL A 99 -3.01 34.64 66.54
C VAL A 99 -3.38 36.08 66.07
N ALA A 100 -3.93 36.88 67.01
CA ALA A 100 -4.01 38.36 67.05
C ALA A 100 -4.89 39.15 66.06
N THR A 101 -6.17 39.15 66.38
CA THR A 101 -7.02 40.36 66.57
C THR A 101 -6.33 41.73 66.75
N ALA A 102 -7.00 42.78 66.25
CA ALA A 102 -7.20 44.05 66.98
C ALA A 102 -8.55 44.67 66.60
N ALA A 103 -9.22 45.40 67.51
CA ALA A 103 -10.55 45.98 67.27
C ALA A 103 -10.78 47.29 68.06
N ARG A 104 -11.65 48.19 67.56
CA ARG A 104 -12.43 49.13 68.40
C ARG A 104 -13.56 49.88 67.69
N SER A 105 -14.71 49.96 68.38
CA SER A 105 -15.68 51.06 68.49
C SER A 105 -15.87 52.04 67.30
N GLY A 106 -17.05 52.28 66.73
CA GLY A 106 -18.43 51.97 67.14
C GLY A 106 -19.23 53.20 67.60
N ARG A 107 -20.44 53.42 67.05
CA ARG A 107 -21.51 54.27 67.61
C ARG A 107 -22.89 53.89 67.02
N ARG A 108 -23.97 54.05 67.80
CA ARG A 108 -25.38 53.77 67.43
C ARG A 108 -26.19 55.07 67.41
N ARG A 109 -27.30 55.12 66.65
CA ARG A 109 -28.62 55.53 67.22
C ARG A 109 -29.85 55.16 66.36
N ARG A 110 -30.69 54.30 66.94
CA ARG A 110 -32.17 54.16 66.90
C ARG A 110 -32.97 54.21 65.59
N SER A 111 -33.98 53.34 65.56
CA SER A 111 -35.16 53.31 64.67
C SER A 111 -36.35 54.12 65.25
N GLY A 112 -37.42 54.28 64.46
CA GLY A 112 -38.72 54.80 64.93
C GLY A 112 -39.84 54.83 63.88
N THR A 113 -40.80 53.92 64.02
CA THR A 113 -42.26 54.07 63.73
C THR A 113 -42.79 54.50 62.35
N GLU A 114 -43.45 53.53 61.70
CA GLU A 114 -44.75 53.61 60.98
C GLU A 114 -45.86 54.41 61.74
N PRO A 115 -47.02 54.79 61.16
CA PRO A 115 -47.88 53.91 60.31
C PRO A 115 -48.74 54.54 59.18
N GLU A 116 -49.40 53.65 58.40
CA GLU A 116 -50.77 53.72 57.81
C GLU A 116 -51.32 54.98 57.08
N LYS A 117 -52.18 54.92 56.05
CA LYS A 117 -52.76 53.88 55.14
C LYS A 117 -53.65 54.62 54.08
N ILE A 118 -54.40 53.86 53.25
CA ILE A 118 -55.61 54.26 52.47
C ILE A 118 -55.38 54.76 51.01
N GLU A 119 -55.61 53.84 50.06
CA GLU A 119 -56.13 54.04 48.69
C GLU A 119 -57.69 54.22 48.73
N PRO A 120 -58.45 54.52 47.63
CA PRO A 120 -58.11 54.49 46.19
C PRO A 120 -58.66 55.67 45.33
N GLY A 121 -58.51 55.58 44.00
CA GLY A 121 -59.26 56.42 43.05
C GLY A 121 -58.88 56.24 41.56
N GLU A 122 -59.81 55.72 40.74
CA GLU A 122 -59.71 55.68 39.26
C GLU A 122 -60.14 57.02 38.62
N GLY A 123 -59.74 57.33 37.36
CA GLY A 123 -60.26 58.54 36.69
C GLY A 123 -59.75 58.89 35.28
N ALA A 124 -60.43 58.37 34.25
CA ALA A 124 -60.32 58.64 32.81
C ALA A 124 -59.82 60.02 32.26
N ARG A 125 -59.07 59.94 31.14
CA ARG A 125 -59.20 60.68 29.84
C ARG A 125 -59.94 62.06 29.86
N ARG A 126 -59.48 63.13 29.17
CA ARG A 126 -59.23 63.20 27.71
C ARG A 126 -58.72 64.60 27.20
N SER A 127 -57.77 64.58 26.27
CA SER A 127 -57.44 65.53 25.16
C SER A 127 -58.10 66.93 25.01
N ARG A 128 -57.26 67.94 24.73
CA ARG A 128 -57.29 68.83 23.53
C ARG A 128 -55.87 69.43 23.27
N ARG A 129 -55.37 69.47 22.02
CA ARG A 129 -55.22 70.65 21.10
C ARG A 129 -54.40 71.81 21.70
N ASP A 130 -53.45 72.43 20.99
CA ASP A 130 -53.62 73.04 19.65
C ASP A 130 -52.49 72.77 18.62
N MET A 131 -52.58 73.46 17.46
CA MET A 131 -51.79 73.30 16.24
C MET A 131 -51.59 74.69 15.58
N LEU A 132 -50.44 74.92 14.92
CA LEU A 132 -50.29 75.35 13.50
C LEU A 132 -48.98 76.11 13.21
N LYS A 133 -48.30 75.73 12.11
CA LYS A 133 -47.74 76.53 10.97
C LYS A 133 -47.02 77.88 11.19
N ASP A 134 -46.16 78.38 10.29
CA ASP A 134 -45.50 77.96 9.04
C ASP A 134 -44.24 78.87 8.89
N GLY A 135 -43.31 78.77 7.93
CA GLY A 135 -43.11 77.86 6.79
C GLY A 135 -42.24 78.53 5.70
N GLY A 136 -41.42 77.75 4.97
CA GLY A 136 -40.41 78.25 3.99
C GLY A 136 -38.98 77.83 4.36
N GLN A 137 -38.02 77.71 3.44
CA GLN A 137 -38.00 78.01 2.00
C GLN A 137 -37.14 76.96 1.24
N GLN A 138 -37.20 76.90 -0.09
CA GLN A 138 -36.59 75.83 -0.91
C GLN A 138 -35.11 76.06 -1.25
N GLY A 139 -34.36 74.96 -1.39
CA GLY A 139 -33.10 74.88 -2.14
C GLY A 139 -33.00 73.53 -2.84
N LEU A 140 -32.77 73.52 -4.16
CA LEU A 140 -32.79 72.31 -4.98
C LEU A 140 -31.35 71.83 -5.26
N GLY A 141 -31.01 70.62 -4.81
CA GLY A 141 -29.72 69.97 -5.08
C GLY A 141 -29.92 68.52 -5.51
N THR A 142 -29.49 68.19 -6.73
CA THR A 142 -29.62 66.83 -7.31
C THR A 142 -28.50 65.91 -6.81
N GLY A 143 -28.75 65.20 -5.71
CA GLY A 143 -27.95 64.04 -5.29
C GLY A 143 -28.65 62.73 -5.69
N ALA A 144 -27.92 61.81 -6.32
CA ALA A 144 -28.40 60.46 -6.57
C ALA A 144 -28.67 59.74 -5.22
N ARG A 145 -29.76 58.98 -5.13
CA ARG A 145 -30.06 58.20 -3.93
C ARG A 145 -29.30 56.86 -3.95
N ASP A 146 -28.22 56.84 -3.19
CA ASP A 146 -27.60 55.64 -2.66
C ASP A 146 -28.66 54.72 -1.97
N PRO A 147 -28.75 53.42 -2.34
CA PRO A 147 -29.69 52.48 -1.70
C PRO A 147 -29.31 52.06 -0.27
N ASP A 148 -28.04 52.15 0.14
CA ASP A 148 -27.49 51.34 1.25
C ASP A 148 -27.82 51.81 2.68
N LYS A 149 -28.88 52.62 2.85
CA LYS A 149 -29.51 52.81 4.16
C LYS A 149 -30.43 51.64 4.52
N ALA A 150 -29.79 50.50 4.78
CA ALA A 150 -30.40 49.32 5.36
C ALA A 150 -31.25 49.69 6.59
N THR A 151 -32.53 49.30 6.57
CA THR A 151 -33.41 49.42 7.73
C THR A 151 -32.88 48.52 8.84
N ARG A 152 -32.31 49.11 9.90
CA ARG A 152 -32.12 48.41 11.18
C ARG A 152 -33.48 47.91 11.65
N PHE A 153 -33.74 46.61 11.46
CA PHE A 153 -34.99 45.98 11.85
C PHE A 153 -35.23 46.23 13.34
N ARG A 154 -36.46 46.63 13.69
CA ARG A 154 -36.82 46.86 15.09
C ARG A 154 -36.73 45.53 15.84
N MET A 155 -35.99 45.54 16.93
CA MET A 155 -35.76 44.39 17.80
C MET A 155 -36.98 44.16 18.71
N GLU A 156 -38.12 43.85 18.10
CA GLU A 156 -39.22 43.18 18.80
C GLU A 156 -38.76 41.74 19.13
N GLU A 157 -39.08 41.25 20.32
CA GLU A 157 -38.57 39.96 20.82
C GLU A 157 -39.02 38.80 19.92
N LEU A 158 -38.13 38.33 19.04
CA LEU A 158 -38.26 37.03 18.39
C LEU A 158 -38.11 35.92 19.44
N ARG A 159 -39.26 35.51 20.00
CA ARG A 159 -39.36 34.49 21.04
C ARG A 159 -39.18 33.09 20.47
N LEU A 160 -37.92 32.69 20.34
CA LEU A 160 -37.58 31.27 20.16
C LEU A 160 -38.16 30.46 21.33
N THR A 161 -38.96 29.47 20.98
CA THR A 161 -39.46 28.46 21.91
C THR A 161 -38.41 27.38 22.10
N SER A 162 -37.81 27.31 23.29
CA SER A 162 -36.90 26.24 23.68
C SER A 162 -37.42 25.44 24.88
N THR A 163 -37.10 24.16 24.91
CA THR A 163 -37.48 23.22 25.99
C THR A 163 -36.29 22.37 26.37
N THR A 164 -35.95 22.35 27.66
CA THR A 164 -34.84 21.56 28.21
C THR A 164 -35.35 20.27 28.84
N PHE A 165 -34.68 19.15 28.55
CA PHE A 165 -34.90 17.84 29.18
C PHE A 165 -33.59 17.30 29.75
N ALA A 166 -33.62 16.68 30.93
CA ALA A 166 -32.48 16.03 31.57
C ALA A 166 -32.63 14.51 31.49
N LEU A 167 -31.57 13.79 31.11
CA LEU A 167 -31.55 12.32 31.17
C LEU A 167 -31.33 11.88 32.62
N THR A 168 -32.42 11.85 33.41
CA THR A 168 -32.34 11.60 34.85
C THR A 168 -31.88 10.17 35.18
N GLY A 169 -30.93 10.04 36.10
CA GLY A 169 -30.24 8.77 36.35
C GLY A 169 -29.22 8.40 35.27
N ASP A 170 -28.61 9.39 34.61
CA ASP A 170 -27.59 9.23 33.57
C ASP A 170 -26.41 10.20 33.80
N SER A 171 -25.81 10.11 34.99
CA SER A 171 -24.74 11.02 35.48
C SER A 171 -23.33 10.45 35.42
N ALA A 172 -23.17 9.18 35.03
CA ALA A 172 -21.88 8.48 34.95
C ALA A 172 -21.38 8.28 33.51
N HIS A 173 -22.28 8.21 32.52
CA HIS A 173 -21.95 7.84 31.14
C HIS A 173 -21.20 8.97 30.43
N ASN A 174 -20.03 8.66 29.87
CA ASN A 174 -19.06 9.62 29.35
C ASN A 174 -19.09 9.80 27.83
N GLN A 175 -19.92 9.03 27.11
CA GLN A 175 -20.15 9.15 25.68
C GLN A 175 -21.64 9.00 25.36
N ALA A 176 -22.10 9.68 24.29
CA ALA A 176 -23.47 9.59 23.79
C ALA A 176 -23.50 9.49 22.26
N MET A 177 -24.47 8.75 21.71
CA MET A 177 -24.78 8.68 20.29
C MET A 177 -26.24 9.08 20.08
N VAL A 178 -26.51 10.09 19.25
CA VAL A 178 -27.84 10.69 19.07
C VAL A 178 -28.27 10.56 17.61
N HIS A 179 -29.37 9.87 17.35
CA HIS A 179 -29.85 9.59 15.99
C HIS A 179 -31.36 9.81 15.83
N TRP A 180 -31.75 10.48 14.75
CA TRP A 180 -33.14 10.59 14.31
C TRP A 180 -33.54 9.36 13.47
N SER A 181 -34.79 8.88 13.61
CA SER A 181 -35.33 7.74 12.86
C SER A 181 -35.83 8.07 11.45
N GLY A 182 -35.48 9.23 10.90
CA GLY A 182 -35.71 9.60 9.49
C GLY A 182 -36.39 10.95 9.27
N HIS A 183 -36.60 11.28 8.00
CA HIS A 183 -37.28 12.51 7.57
C HIS A 183 -38.75 12.51 8.03
N ASN A 184 -39.20 13.64 8.58
CA ASN A 184 -40.56 13.84 9.10
C ASN A 184 -40.99 12.84 10.21
N SER A 185 -40.05 12.15 10.86
CA SER A 185 -40.35 11.43 12.11
C SER A 185 -40.05 12.31 13.32
N SER A 186 -40.96 12.28 14.29
CA SER A 186 -40.78 12.90 15.60
C SER A 186 -39.90 12.09 16.56
N VAL A 187 -39.34 10.96 16.11
CA VAL A 187 -38.63 9.99 16.95
C VAL A 187 -37.12 10.19 16.90
N ILE A 188 -36.56 10.45 18.08
CA ILE A 188 -35.11 10.55 18.35
C ILE A 188 -34.72 9.41 19.28
N LEU A 189 -33.62 8.73 18.98
CA LEU A 189 -33.00 7.73 19.86
C LEU A 189 -31.65 8.24 20.37
N ILE A 190 -31.33 7.94 21.62
CA ILE A 190 -30.04 8.23 22.24
C ILE A 190 -29.52 6.96 22.90
N LEU A 191 -28.26 6.61 22.63
CA LEU A 191 -27.51 5.61 23.37
C LEU A 191 -26.41 6.34 24.16
N THR A 192 -26.53 6.38 25.49
CA THR A 192 -25.43 6.80 26.37
C THR A 192 -24.62 5.55 26.79
N LYS A 193 -23.31 5.68 26.88
CA LYS A 193 -22.40 4.60 27.30
C LYS A 193 -21.30 5.11 28.21
N LEU A 194 -20.95 4.32 29.23
CA LEU A 194 -19.77 4.51 30.07
C LEU A 194 -18.64 3.62 29.54
N TYR A 195 -17.72 4.23 28.81
CA TYR A 195 -16.52 3.58 28.32
C TYR A 195 -15.38 3.73 29.35
N ASP A 196 -14.87 2.62 29.88
CA ASP A 196 -13.73 2.64 30.79
C ASP A 196 -12.42 2.49 30.01
N TYR A 197 -11.69 3.61 29.88
CA TYR A 197 -10.41 3.66 29.17
C TYR A 197 -9.30 2.78 29.78
N ASN A 198 -9.46 2.27 31.02
CA ASN A 198 -8.51 1.32 31.63
C ASN A 198 -8.81 -0.13 31.24
N LEU A 199 -10.08 -0.45 30.99
CA LEU A 199 -10.54 -1.80 30.61
C LEU A 199 -10.65 -1.96 29.08
N GLY A 200 -10.90 -0.87 28.35
CA GLY A 200 -11.11 -0.88 26.90
C GLY A 200 -12.53 -1.30 26.47
N SER A 201 -13.47 -1.38 27.41
CA SER A 201 -14.83 -1.89 27.19
C SER A 201 -15.90 -0.99 27.83
N ILE A 202 -17.17 -1.29 27.56
CA ILE A 202 -18.32 -0.53 28.08
C ILE A 202 -18.85 -1.21 29.34
N THR A 203 -18.90 -0.46 30.45
CA THR A 203 -19.31 -0.99 31.76
C THR A 203 -20.77 -0.68 32.11
N GLU A 204 -21.37 0.34 31.49
CA GLU A 204 -22.81 0.64 31.57
C GLU A 204 -23.30 1.31 30.28
N SER A 205 -24.59 1.13 29.95
CA SER A 205 -25.24 1.78 28.81
C SER A 205 -26.72 2.05 29.06
N SER A 206 -27.23 3.21 28.63
CA SER A 206 -28.65 3.51 28.66
C SER A 206 -29.20 3.85 27.27
N LEU A 207 -30.37 3.29 26.94
CA LEU A 207 -31.09 3.59 25.70
C LEU A 207 -32.28 4.49 26.02
N TRP A 208 -32.42 5.58 25.29
CA TRP A 208 -33.50 6.55 25.44
C TRP A 208 -34.21 6.79 24.11
N ARG A 209 -35.51 7.10 24.17
CA ARG A 209 -36.34 7.37 22.99
C ARG A 209 -37.34 8.50 23.24
N SER A 210 -37.33 9.50 22.38
CA SER A 210 -38.39 10.50 22.24
C SER A 210 -39.36 10.11 21.14
N THR A 211 -40.61 10.58 21.21
CA THR A 211 -41.60 10.51 20.11
C THR A 211 -42.19 11.89 19.76
N ASP A 212 -41.60 12.97 20.27
CA ASP A 212 -42.17 14.32 20.31
C ASP A 212 -41.17 15.41 19.84
N TYR A 213 -40.24 15.02 18.97
CA TYR A 213 -39.09 15.84 18.52
C TYR A 213 -38.22 16.31 19.70
N GLY A 214 -38.04 15.48 20.73
CA GLY A 214 -37.14 15.72 21.85
C GLY A 214 -37.65 16.63 22.96
N THR A 215 -38.97 16.76 23.17
CA THR A 215 -39.50 17.41 24.40
C THR A 215 -39.50 16.47 25.61
N THR A 216 -39.66 15.16 25.39
CA THR A 216 -39.58 14.13 26.43
C THR A 216 -38.87 12.87 25.92
N TYR A 217 -38.19 12.16 26.83
CA TYR A 217 -37.50 10.90 26.52
C TYR A 217 -37.88 9.80 27.52
N GLU A 218 -38.23 8.62 27.00
CA GLU A 218 -38.46 7.38 27.75
C GLU A 218 -37.15 6.57 27.83
N LYS A 219 -36.76 6.09 29.02
CA LYS A 219 -35.63 5.15 29.18
C LYS A 219 -36.11 3.73 28.84
N LEU A 220 -35.43 3.07 27.89
CA LEU A 220 -35.86 1.81 27.28
C LEU A 220 -35.10 0.57 27.76
N ASN A 221 -34.21 0.68 28.74
CA ASN A 221 -33.39 -0.44 29.24
C ASN A 221 -34.23 -1.70 29.59
N ASP A 222 -35.43 -1.56 30.12
CA ASP A 222 -36.33 -2.70 30.39
C ASP A 222 -36.78 -3.43 29.11
N LYS A 223 -36.96 -2.73 27.99
CA LYS A 223 -37.42 -3.27 26.70
C LYS A 223 -36.31 -3.97 25.90
N VAL A 224 -35.04 -3.66 26.21
CA VAL A 224 -33.84 -4.34 25.65
C VAL A 224 -33.20 -5.34 26.64
N GLY A 225 -33.70 -5.37 27.88
CA GLY A 225 -33.24 -6.21 28.97
C GLY A 225 -32.21 -5.51 29.87
N LEU A 226 -32.52 -5.40 31.17
CA LEU A 226 -31.75 -4.67 32.19
C LEU A 226 -30.26 -5.07 32.36
N LYS A 227 -29.83 -6.21 31.82
CA LYS A 227 -28.42 -6.66 31.85
C LYS A 227 -27.72 -6.63 30.48
N THR A 228 -28.41 -6.18 29.44
CA THR A 228 -27.85 -6.05 28.09
C THR A 228 -27.05 -4.75 28.03
N ILE A 229 -25.72 -4.84 27.95
CA ILE A 229 -24.87 -3.67 27.64
C ILE A 229 -24.85 -3.46 26.12
N LEU A 230 -25.08 -2.23 25.69
CA LEU A 230 -25.19 -1.79 24.30
C LEU A 230 -23.95 -0.99 23.88
N SER A 231 -23.36 -1.34 22.74
CA SER A 231 -22.11 -0.75 22.24
C SER A 231 -22.32 0.29 21.15
N TYR A 232 -23.25 0.03 20.22
CA TYR A 232 -23.54 0.85 19.05
C TYR A 232 -25.02 0.85 18.68
N LEU A 233 -25.48 1.96 18.10
CA LEU A 233 -26.80 2.14 17.51
C LEU A 233 -26.64 2.46 16.01
N TYR A 234 -27.35 1.72 15.17
CA TYR A 234 -27.41 1.92 13.72
C TYR A 234 -28.85 2.18 13.27
N VAL A 235 -29.04 3.21 12.44
CA VAL A 235 -30.30 3.49 11.74
C VAL A 235 -30.11 3.11 10.27
N CYS A 236 -30.95 2.21 9.74
CA CYS A 236 -30.82 1.74 8.36
C CYS A 236 -30.87 2.91 7.36
N PRO A 237 -29.91 3.04 6.41
CA PRO A 237 -29.85 4.19 5.51
C PRO A 237 -31.04 4.25 4.55
N THR A 238 -31.53 3.10 4.10
CA THR A 238 -32.62 2.95 3.12
C THR A 238 -34.01 3.11 3.76
N ASN A 239 -34.24 2.45 4.90
CA ASN A 239 -35.50 2.51 5.64
C ASN A 239 -35.23 2.85 7.10
N LYS A 240 -35.27 4.15 7.40
CA LYS A 240 -34.87 4.74 8.69
C LYS A 240 -35.70 4.23 9.89
N ARG A 241 -36.83 3.54 9.65
CA ARG A 241 -37.62 2.87 10.69
C ARG A 241 -36.98 1.62 11.28
N LYS A 242 -36.08 0.97 10.53
CA LYS A 242 -35.33 -0.20 10.99
C LYS A 242 -34.11 0.25 11.79
N ILE A 243 -34.12 -0.06 13.08
CA ILE A 243 -33.04 0.26 14.02
C ILE A 243 -32.34 -1.05 14.40
N MET A 244 -31.02 -1.05 14.42
CA MET A 244 -30.21 -2.15 14.93
C MET A 244 -29.34 -1.65 16.08
N LEU A 245 -29.31 -2.40 17.18
CA LEU A 245 -28.39 -2.19 18.29
C LEU A 245 -27.43 -3.37 18.36
N LEU A 246 -26.15 -3.09 18.63
CA LEU A 246 -25.16 -4.11 18.96
C LEU A 246 -24.90 -4.11 20.48
N THR A 247 -24.60 -5.27 21.03
CA THR A 247 -24.18 -5.41 22.44
C THR A 247 -22.66 -5.25 22.59
N ASP A 248 -22.17 -5.14 23.83
CA ASP A 248 -20.73 -5.23 24.09
C ASP A 248 -20.25 -6.69 23.94
N PRO A 249 -19.25 -6.97 23.07
CA PRO A 249 -18.84 -8.32 22.71
C PRO A 249 -18.17 -9.09 23.86
N GLU A 250 -17.55 -8.41 24.83
CA GLU A 250 -16.90 -9.04 25.98
C GLU A 250 -17.91 -9.67 26.97
N ILE A 251 -19.20 -9.31 26.84
CA ILE A 251 -20.27 -9.72 27.76
C ILE A 251 -21.26 -10.67 27.09
N GLU A 252 -21.77 -10.33 25.91
CA GLU A 252 -22.62 -11.21 25.09
C GLU A 252 -22.60 -10.74 23.64
N SER A 253 -22.25 -11.61 22.67
CA SER A 253 -22.41 -11.26 21.25
C SER A 253 -23.87 -11.41 20.82
N SER A 254 -24.54 -10.29 20.54
CA SER A 254 -25.93 -10.24 20.12
C SER A 254 -26.23 -8.96 19.32
N LEU A 255 -27.31 -9.01 18.55
CA LEU A 255 -27.91 -7.83 17.95
C LEU A 255 -29.39 -7.74 18.33
N LEU A 256 -29.91 -6.52 18.45
CA LEU A 256 -31.31 -6.25 18.72
C LEU A 256 -31.90 -5.45 17.55
N ILE A 257 -32.95 -5.98 16.93
CA ILE A 257 -33.62 -5.38 15.77
C ILE A 257 -34.96 -4.80 16.19
N SER A 258 -35.20 -3.54 15.83
CA SER A 258 -36.54 -2.94 15.75
C SER A 258 -36.90 -2.72 14.28
N SER A 259 -38.20 -2.78 13.97
CA SER A 259 -38.76 -2.40 12.66
C SER A 259 -39.87 -1.33 12.80
N ASP A 260 -39.94 -0.70 13.97
CA ASP A 260 -41.01 0.18 14.44
C ASP A 260 -40.47 1.46 15.11
N GLU A 261 -39.37 2.00 14.55
CA GLU A 261 -38.71 3.22 15.03
C GLU A 261 -38.27 3.10 16.51
N GLY A 262 -37.83 1.92 16.93
CA GLY A 262 -37.33 1.64 18.29
C GLY A 262 -38.41 1.43 19.36
N ALA A 263 -39.66 1.14 18.99
CA ALA A 263 -40.72 0.89 19.98
C ALA A 263 -40.65 -0.53 20.58
N THR A 264 -40.30 -1.53 19.78
CA THR A 264 -40.07 -2.92 20.22
C THR A 264 -38.77 -3.49 19.64
N TYR A 265 -38.12 -4.38 20.39
CA TYR A 265 -36.84 -4.98 20.00
C TYR A 265 -36.89 -6.51 20.06
N GLN A 266 -36.32 -7.16 19.05
CA GLN A 266 -36.12 -8.61 18.96
C GLN A 266 -34.62 -8.91 19.05
N LYS A 267 -34.20 -9.68 20.06
CA LYS A 267 -32.78 -10.02 20.31
C LYS A 267 -32.40 -11.32 19.60
N TYR A 268 -31.34 -11.27 18.81
CA TYR A 268 -30.74 -12.40 18.09
C TYR A 268 -29.30 -12.59 18.58
N ARG A 269 -28.95 -13.83 18.94
CA ARG A 269 -27.58 -14.19 19.35
C ARG A 269 -26.69 -14.43 18.15
N LEU A 270 -25.40 -14.10 18.31
CA LEU A 270 -24.37 -14.28 17.30
C LEU A 270 -23.34 -15.31 17.75
N ASN A 271 -22.73 -15.99 16.78
CA ASN A 271 -21.63 -16.93 16.97
C ASN A 271 -20.26 -16.35 16.51
N PHE A 272 -20.21 -15.04 16.25
CA PHE A 272 -19.03 -14.26 15.90
C PHE A 272 -19.19 -12.83 16.47
N TYR A 273 -18.13 -12.02 16.42
CA TYR A 273 -18.15 -10.62 16.88
C TYR A 273 -18.13 -9.67 15.69
N ILE A 274 -19.07 -8.73 15.64
CA ILE A 274 -19.18 -7.71 14.59
C ILE A 274 -18.26 -6.54 14.93
N GLN A 275 -17.28 -6.25 14.07
CA GLN A 275 -16.41 -5.08 14.20
C GLN A 275 -16.97 -3.89 13.40
N SER A 276 -17.51 -4.11 12.20
CA SER A 276 -18.17 -3.07 11.41
C SER A 276 -19.29 -3.61 10.51
N LEU A 277 -20.21 -2.73 10.10
CA LEU A 277 -21.37 -3.04 9.27
C LEU A 277 -21.40 -2.17 8.01
N LEU A 278 -21.74 -2.76 6.86
CA LEU A 278 -21.98 -2.05 5.61
C LEU A 278 -23.37 -2.40 5.05
N PHE A 279 -24.34 -1.51 5.25
CA PHE A 279 -25.70 -1.61 4.70
C PHE A 279 -25.70 -1.39 3.18
N HIS A 280 -26.55 -2.11 2.45
CA HIS A 280 -26.71 -1.92 1.01
C HIS A 280 -27.44 -0.59 0.70
N PRO A 281 -26.93 0.25 -0.23
CA PRO A 281 -27.42 1.62 -0.41
C PRO A 281 -28.86 1.75 -0.94
N LYS A 282 -29.47 0.67 -1.44
CA LYS A 282 -30.84 0.66 -1.99
C LYS A 282 -31.72 -0.51 -1.53
N GLN A 283 -31.25 -1.38 -0.63
CA GLN A 283 -32.00 -2.58 -0.18
C GLN A 283 -32.05 -2.59 1.34
N GLU A 284 -33.25 -2.53 1.90
CA GLU A 284 -33.45 -2.23 3.33
C GLU A 284 -33.17 -3.39 4.30
N ASP A 285 -32.99 -4.62 3.79
CA ASP A 285 -32.67 -5.82 4.59
C ASP A 285 -31.25 -6.37 4.32
N TRP A 286 -30.47 -5.77 3.43
CA TRP A 286 -29.18 -6.32 3.00
C TRP A 286 -28.02 -5.63 3.72
N ILE A 287 -27.20 -6.41 4.42
CA ILE A 287 -26.09 -5.95 5.26
C ILE A 287 -24.89 -6.89 5.07
N LEU A 288 -23.68 -6.32 5.01
CA LEU A 288 -22.43 -7.05 5.27
C LEU A 288 -21.94 -6.75 6.68
N ALA A 289 -21.41 -7.76 7.37
CA ALA A 289 -20.73 -7.61 8.65
C ALA A 289 -19.29 -8.09 8.54
N TYR A 290 -18.34 -7.24 8.90
CA TYR A 290 -16.94 -7.60 9.02
C TYR A 290 -16.64 -7.94 10.48
N SER A 291 -15.96 -9.06 10.71
CA SER A 291 -15.70 -9.60 12.04
C SER A 291 -14.27 -9.38 12.52
N GLN A 292 -14.09 -9.43 13.84
CA GLN A 292 -12.79 -9.28 14.51
C GLN A 292 -11.77 -10.36 14.12
N ASP A 293 -12.24 -11.54 13.66
CA ASP A 293 -11.42 -12.63 13.12
C ASP A 293 -11.20 -12.54 11.58
N GLN A 294 -11.33 -11.34 11.01
CA GLN A 294 -11.05 -10.99 9.61
C GLN A 294 -11.94 -11.71 8.59
N LYS A 295 -13.23 -11.91 8.90
CA LYS A 295 -14.20 -12.56 8.00
C LYS A 295 -15.29 -11.60 7.60
N LEU A 296 -15.84 -11.83 6.40
CA LEU A 296 -16.97 -11.07 5.87
C LEU A 296 -18.20 -11.98 5.82
N TYR A 297 -19.23 -11.59 6.57
CA TYR A 297 -20.55 -12.22 6.58
C TYR A 297 -21.57 -11.34 5.84
N SER A 298 -22.62 -11.95 5.32
CA SER A 298 -23.78 -11.28 4.73
C SER A 298 -25.07 -11.67 5.42
N SER A 299 -26.04 -10.75 5.44
CA SER A 299 -27.42 -11.01 5.85
C SER A 299 -28.39 -10.33 4.89
N ALA A 300 -29.31 -11.11 4.33
CA ALA A 300 -30.43 -10.62 3.51
C ALA A 300 -31.75 -10.49 4.32
N GLU A 301 -31.69 -10.68 5.64
CA GLU A 301 -32.82 -10.59 6.58
C GLU A 301 -32.52 -9.57 7.70
N PHE A 302 -31.87 -8.45 7.37
CA PHE A 302 -31.48 -7.37 8.30
C PHE A 302 -30.72 -7.84 9.55
N GLY A 303 -29.85 -8.84 9.40
CA GLY A 303 -29.04 -9.40 10.48
C GLY A 303 -29.66 -10.58 11.25
N ARG A 304 -30.89 -11.00 10.93
CA ARG A 304 -31.56 -12.14 11.61
C ARG A 304 -30.86 -13.49 11.35
N ARG A 305 -30.17 -13.62 10.22
CA ARG A 305 -29.40 -14.79 9.78
C ARG A 305 -28.15 -14.33 9.04
N TRP A 306 -27.04 -15.01 9.23
CA TRP A 306 -25.75 -14.67 8.62
C TRP A 306 -25.19 -15.83 7.81
N GLN A 307 -24.56 -15.50 6.68
CA GLN A 307 -23.84 -16.42 5.80
C GLN A 307 -22.40 -15.93 5.63
N LEU A 308 -21.42 -16.83 5.69
CA LEU A 308 -20.02 -16.49 5.43
C LEU A 308 -19.79 -16.29 3.92
N ILE A 309 -19.14 -15.19 3.52
CA ILE A 309 -18.68 -14.94 2.16
C ILE A 309 -17.21 -15.39 2.00
N GLN A 310 -16.32 -14.86 2.85
CA GLN A 310 -14.87 -15.02 2.71
C GLN A 310 -14.16 -14.81 4.06
N GLU A 311 -13.04 -15.51 4.24
CA GLU A 311 -12.11 -15.36 5.37
C GLU A 311 -10.82 -14.63 4.95
N SER A 312 -10.04 -14.13 5.90
CA SER A 312 -8.84 -13.31 5.65
C SER A 312 -9.11 -12.07 4.77
N VAL A 313 -10.27 -11.43 4.99
CA VAL A 313 -10.69 -10.21 4.29
C VAL A 313 -9.95 -9.00 4.87
N VAL A 314 -9.49 -8.10 4.00
CA VAL A 314 -8.72 -6.93 4.41
C VAL A 314 -9.66 -5.86 5.02
N PRO A 315 -9.32 -5.26 6.18
CA PRO A 315 -10.18 -4.27 6.85
C PRO A 315 -10.60 -3.13 5.92
N ASN A 316 -11.88 -2.77 5.94
CA ASN A 316 -12.46 -1.67 5.14
C ASN A 316 -12.32 -1.79 3.59
N ARG A 317 -11.77 -2.89 3.06
CA ARG A 317 -11.59 -3.14 1.62
C ARG A 317 -12.68 -4.05 1.05
N PHE A 318 -13.94 -3.77 1.40
CA PHE A 318 -15.11 -4.49 0.90
C PHE A 318 -16.25 -3.53 0.57
N TYR A 319 -16.92 -3.76 -0.57
CA TYR A 319 -17.83 -2.80 -1.19
C TYR A 319 -19.02 -3.51 -1.86
N TRP A 320 -20.20 -2.87 -1.80
CA TRP A 320 -21.36 -3.26 -2.61
C TRP A 320 -21.19 -2.84 -4.07
N SER A 321 -21.83 -3.56 -5.00
CA SER A 321 -21.95 -3.10 -6.39
C SER A 321 -22.79 -1.84 -6.52
N VAL A 322 -22.38 -0.92 -7.38
CA VAL A 322 -23.09 0.35 -7.59
C VAL A 322 -24.24 0.14 -8.58
N MET A 323 -25.46 0.29 -8.05
CA MET A 323 -26.72 0.12 -8.76
C MET A 323 -26.94 1.18 -9.86
N GLY A 324 -26.32 0.94 -11.01
CA GLY A 324 -26.37 1.73 -12.24
C GLY A 324 -25.46 1.18 -13.35
N SER A 325 -24.27 0.67 -13.00
CA SER A 325 -23.29 0.11 -13.95
C SER A 325 -23.16 -1.41 -13.92
N SER A 326 -23.45 -2.07 -12.79
CA SER A 326 -23.57 -3.53 -12.76
C SER A 326 -25.03 -3.98 -12.98
N LYS A 327 -25.19 -5.18 -13.54
CA LYS A 327 -26.50 -5.85 -13.69
C LYS A 327 -26.89 -6.67 -12.45
N GLU A 328 -26.05 -6.69 -11.41
CA GLU A 328 -26.09 -7.63 -10.30
C GLU A 328 -26.00 -6.86 -8.97
N PRO A 329 -27.14 -6.57 -8.30
CA PRO A 329 -27.16 -5.81 -7.05
C PRO A 329 -26.52 -6.57 -5.88
N ASP A 330 -26.53 -7.89 -5.93
CA ASP A 330 -26.01 -8.79 -4.90
C ASP A 330 -24.51 -9.06 -5.03
N LEU A 331 -23.82 -8.42 -5.98
CA LEU A 331 -22.38 -8.56 -6.16
C LEU A 331 -21.62 -7.76 -5.09
N VAL A 332 -20.79 -8.47 -4.33
CA VAL A 332 -19.84 -7.92 -3.35
C VAL A 332 -18.44 -7.93 -3.97
N HIS A 333 -17.75 -6.80 -3.86
CA HIS A 333 -16.35 -6.62 -4.20
C HIS A 333 -15.53 -6.66 -2.91
N LEU A 334 -14.43 -7.41 -2.86
CA LEU A 334 -13.58 -7.49 -1.64
C LEU A 334 -12.11 -7.77 -1.95
N GLU A 335 -11.23 -7.29 -1.08
CA GLU A 335 -9.82 -7.70 -1.01
C GLU A 335 -9.66 -8.78 0.08
N ALA A 336 -8.95 -9.86 -0.24
CA ALA A 336 -8.63 -10.91 0.72
C ALA A 336 -7.16 -11.34 0.58
N ARG A 337 -6.58 -11.84 1.67
CA ARG A 337 -5.19 -12.35 1.71
C ARG A 337 -5.15 -13.86 1.50
N THR A 338 -4.19 -14.33 0.70
CA THR A 338 -3.91 -15.77 0.53
C THR A 338 -3.15 -16.33 1.74
N VAL A 339 -3.03 -17.66 1.81
CA VAL A 339 -2.21 -18.35 2.83
C VAL A 339 -0.74 -17.89 2.78
N ASP A 340 -0.25 -17.57 1.59
CA ASP A 340 1.09 -17.03 1.34
C ASP A 340 1.22 -15.53 1.64
N GLY A 341 0.20 -14.89 2.21
CA GLY A 341 0.19 -13.48 2.63
C GLY A 341 -0.04 -12.44 1.53
N HIS A 342 -0.32 -12.85 0.29
CA HIS A 342 -0.53 -11.93 -0.84
C HIS A 342 -1.99 -11.45 -0.90
N SER A 343 -2.23 -10.17 -1.23
CA SER A 343 -3.60 -9.67 -1.44
C SER A 343 -4.13 -10.01 -2.84
N ILE A 344 -5.42 -10.34 -2.93
CA ILE A 344 -6.17 -10.58 -4.17
C ILE A 344 -7.51 -9.85 -4.15
N TYR A 345 -7.90 -9.32 -5.32
CA TYR A 345 -9.25 -8.77 -5.54
C TYR A 345 -10.20 -9.89 -6.01
N LEU A 346 -11.28 -10.07 -5.25
CA LEU A 346 -12.35 -11.04 -5.50
C LEU A 346 -13.70 -10.33 -5.71
N THR A 347 -14.57 -10.94 -6.51
CA THR A 347 -16.00 -10.65 -6.53
C THR A 347 -16.84 -11.90 -6.30
N CYS A 348 -17.89 -11.75 -5.52
CA CYS A 348 -18.78 -12.84 -5.11
C CYS A 348 -20.23 -12.37 -4.97
N ARG A 349 -21.19 -13.25 -5.24
CA ARG A 349 -22.60 -12.96 -4.95
C ARG A 349 -22.92 -13.20 -3.48
N MET A 350 -23.61 -12.24 -2.87
CA MET A 350 -23.92 -12.14 -1.44
C MET A 350 -24.45 -13.43 -0.80
N GLN A 351 -25.31 -14.16 -1.51
CA GLN A 351 -25.97 -15.39 -1.05
C GLN A 351 -25.32 -16.69 -1.57
N ASN A 352 -24.32 -16.60 -2.46
CA ASN A 352 -23.76 -17.75 -3.17
C ASN A 352 -22.26 -17.56 -3.48
N CYS A 353 -21.47 -17.39 -2.42
CA CYS A 353 -20.01 -17.29 -2.51
C CYS A 353 -19.32 -18.65 -2.26
N THR A 354 -19.51 -19.60 -3.17
CA THR A 354 -18.73 -20.84 -3.21
C THR A 354 -17.45 -20.64 -4.01
N GLU A 355 -16.44 -21.49 -3.82
CA GLU A 355 -15.14 -21.35 -4.51
C GLU A 355 -15.27 -21.43 -6.04
N ALA A 356 -16.16 -22.27 -6.55
CA ALA A 356 -16.47 -22.37 -7.98
C ALA A 356 -17.17 -21.13 -8.57
N ASN A 357 -17.75 -20.27 -7.72
CA ASN A 357 -18.45 -19.04 -8.11
C ASN A 357 -17.65 -17.75 -7.77
N ARG A 358 -16.41 -17.87 -7.26
CA ARG A 358 -15.54 -16.74 -6.94
C ARG A 358 -14.84 -16.23 -8.20
N ASN A 359 -15.23 -15.05 -8.66
CA ASN A 359 -14.57 -14.38 -9.77
C ASN A 359 -13.33 -13.62 -9.28
N LYS A 360 -12.26 -13.63 -10.09
CA LYS A 360 -11.03 -12.83 -9.92
C LYS A 360 -10.93 -11.83 -11.07
N PRO A 361 -11.48 -10.60 -10.95
CA PRO A 361 -11.56 -9.68 -12.10
C PRO A 361 -10.22 -9.04 -12.48
N PHE A 362 -9.20 -9.16 -11.61
CA PHE A 362 -7.82 -8.78 -11.91
C PHE A 362 -6.92 -10.04 -11.95
N PRO A 363 -6.17 -10.27 -13.04
CA PRO A 363 -5.31 -11.46 -13.18
C PRO A 363 -3.96 -11.26 -12.48
N GLY A 364 -3.94 -11.34 -11.15
CA GLY A 364 -2.71 -11.29 -10.35
C GLY A 364 -2.93 -11.02 -8.87
N TYR A 365 -1.82 -10.92 -8.14
CA TYR A 365 -1.80 -10.35 -6.79
C TYR A 365 -1.77 -8.82 -6.87
N ILE A 366 -2.48 -8.16 -5.97
CA ILE A 366 -2.46 -6.70 -5.83
C ILE A 366 -1.68 -6.29 -4.58
N ASP A 367 -1.20 -5.05 -4.55
CA ASP A 367 -0.61 -4.49 -3.33
C ASP A 367 -1.66 -4.48 -2.20
N PRO A 368 -1.27 -4.75 -0.94
CA PRO A 368 -2.22 -4.78 0.16
C PRO A 368 -2.86 -3.41 0.39
N ASP A 369 -4.13 -3.42 0.77
CA ASP A 369 -4.91 -2.22 1.06
C ASP A 369 -5.06 -1.29 -0.15
N SER A 370 -5.03 -1.83 -1.38
CA SER A 370 -5.09 -1.05 -2.63
C SER A 370 -6.43 -1.10 -3.36
N LEU A 371 -7.35 -2.00 -3.01
CA LEU A 371 -8.67 -2.05 -3.66
C LEU A 371 -9.51 -0.81 -3.31
N ILE A 372 -10.01 -0.11 -4.33
CA ILE A 372 -11.01 0.97 -4.20
C ILE A 372 -12.13 0.70 -5.21
N VAL A 373 -13.39 0.75 -4.75
CA VAL A 373 -14.58 0.67 -5.62
C VAL A 373 -15.42 1.92 -5.38
N GLN A 374 -15.56 2.77 -6.39
CA GLN A 374 -16.29 4.03 -6.30
C GLN A 374 -17.02 4.29 -7.62
N ASP A 375 -18.34 4.49 -7.54
CA ASP A 375 -19.24 4.59 -8.69
C ASP A 375 -19.01 3.48 -9.74
N ASP A 376 -18.92 3.88 -11.02
CA ASP A 376 -18.63 3.03 -12.16
C ASP A 376 -17.18 2.49 -12.19
N TYR A 377 -16.29 2.98 -11.32
CA TYR A 377 -14.87 2.65 -11.31
C TYR A 377 -14.49 1.58 -10.27
N VAL A 378 -13.42 0.83 -10.58
CA VAL A 378 -12.63 0.04 -9.63
C VAL A 378 -11.16 0.36 -9.86
N PHE A 379 -10.39 0.56 -8.80
CA PHE A 379 -8.95 0.81 -8.84
C PHE A 379 -8.19 -0.26 -8.03
N VAL A 380 -6.99 -0.60 -8.49
CA VAL A 380 -6.02 -1.46 -7.77
C VAL A 380 -4.59 -0.98 -8.05
N GLN A 381 -3.66 -1.26 -7.12
CA GLN A 381 -2.23 -0.95 -7.24
C GLN A 381 -1.41 -2.25 -7.35
N LEU A 382 -0.28 -2.18 -8.06
CA LEU A 382 0.65 -3.31 -8.20
C LEU A 382 2.10 -2.81 -8.27
N THR A 383 2.92 -3.15 -7.28
CA THR A 383 4.33 -2.75 -7.22
C THR A 383 5.21 -3.76 -7.95
N SER A 384 5.89 -3.30 -9.00
CA SER A 384 6.79 -4.13 -9.81
C SER A 384 8.11 -3.41 -10.05
N GLY A 385 9.24 -4.09 -9.83
CA GLY A 385 10.57 -3.49 -9.92
C GLY A 385 10.79 -2.29 -8.98
N GLY A 386 10.09 -2.26 -7.84
CA GLY A 386 10.11 -1.14 -6.90
C GLY A 386 9.33 0.10 -7.36
N ARG A 387 8.43 -0.02 -8.34
CA ARG A 387 7.57 1.07 -8.83
C ARG A 387 6.09 0.69 -8.71
N PRO A 388 5.22 1.54 -8.15
CA PRO A 388 3.78 1.30 -8.14
C PRO A 388 3.18 1.52 -9.54
N HIS A 389 2.27 0.63 -9.94
CA HIS A 389 1.51 0.71 -11.18
C HIS A 389 0.01 0.68 -10.84
N TYR A 390 -0.72 1.71 -11.25
CA TYR A 390 -2.15 1.85 -10.97
C TYR A 390 -2.99 1.37 -12.15
N TYR A 391 -4.09 0.66 -11.87
CA TYR A 391 -5.02 0.14 -12.87
C TYR A 391 -6.45 0.54 -12.54
N VAL A 392 -7.24 0.83 -13.58
CA VAL A 392 -8.66 1.21 -13.50
C VAL A 392 -9.53 0.25 -14.32
N SER A 393 -10.73 -0.04 -13.83
CA SER A 393 -11.80 -0.69 -14.57
C SER A 393 -13.04 0.20 -14.54
N TYR A 394 -13.46 0.72 -15.69
CA TYR A 394 -14.67 1.54 -15.83
C TYR A 394 -15.85 0.67 -16.29
N ARG A 395 -17.00 0.80 -15.61
CA ARG A 395 -18.21 -0.03 -15.81
C ARG A 395 -17.92 -1.53 -15.79
N ARG A 396 -16.95 -1.92 -14.97
CA ARG A 396 -16.48 -3.32 -14.80
C ARG A 396 -15.94 -3.94 -16.10
N SER A 397 -15.37 -3.12 -17.01
CA SER A 397 -14.57 -3.57 -18.16
C SER A 397 -13.28 -4.28 -17.72
N PRO A 398 -12.52 -4.92 -18.63
CA PRO A 398 -11.13 -5.29 -18.35
C PRO A 398 -10.32 -4.10 -17.82
N PHE A 399 -9.36 -4.37 -16.92
CA PHE A 399 -8.53 -3.35 -16.30
C PHE A 399 -7.54 -2.73 -17.31
N ALA A 400 -7.51 -1.41 -17.36
CA ALA A 400 -6.53 -0.63 -18.11
C ALA A 400 -5.52 0.00 -17.15
N GLN A 401 -4.24 -0.01 -17.50
CA GLN A 401 -3.22 0.70 -16.71
C GLN A 401 -3.42 2.22 -16.86
N MET A 402 -3.51 2.93 -15.74
CA MET A 402 -3.65 4.38 -15.68
C MET A 402 -2.39 5.08 -16.21
N LYS A 403 -2.56 6.24 -16.83
CA LYS A 403 -1.54 7.00 -17.55
C LYS A 403 -1.45 8.42 -17.02
N LEU A 404 -0.49 8.60 -16.10
CA LEU A 404 0.06 9.89 -15.68
C LEU A 404 1.10 10.36 -16.73
N PRO A 405 1.52 11.64 -16.73
CA PRO A 405 2.63 12.11 -17.55
C PRO A 405 3.89 11.26 -17.38
N LYS A 406 4.59 10.96 -18.48
CA LYS A 406 5.61 9.89 -18.55
C LYS A 406 6.75 9.99 -17.52
N TYR A 407 7.04 11.19 -17.02
CA TYR A 407 8.10 11.46 -16.04
C TYR A 407 7.58 11.93 -14.67
N ALA A 408 6.27 12.08 -14.50
CA ALA A 408 5.61 12.29 -13.21
C ALA A 408 5.53 10.94 -12.47
N LEU A 409 6.67 10.51 -11.92
CA LEU A 409 6.79 9.22 -11.24
C LEU A 409 6.11 9.29 -9.86
N PRO A 410 5.02 8.53 -9.61
CA PRO A 410 4.33 8.54 -8.33
C PRO A 410 5.14 7.83 -7.24
N LYS A 411 5.19 8.44 -6.05
CA LYS A 411 5.44 7.75 -4.77
C LYS A 411 4.15 7.12 -4.25
N ASP A 412 3.06 7.89 -4.31
CA ASP A 412 1.75 7.56 -3.76
C ASP A 412 0.66 8.27 -4.61
N MET A 413 -0.55 7.74 -4.58
CA MET A 413 -1.71 8.25 -5.32
C MET A 413 -3.01 7.99 -4.55
N HIS A 414 -3.86 9.01 -4.47
CA HIS A 414 -5.17 8.93 -3.82
C HIS A 414 -6.27 9.35 -4.81
N VAL A 415 -7.33 8.55 -4.90
CA VAL A 415 -8.55 8.95 -5.62
C VAL A 415 -9.35 9.86 -4.69
N ILE A 416 -9.68 11.06 -5.16
CA ILE A 416 -10.40 12.08 -4.38
C ILE A 416 -11.89 12.04 -4.68
N SER A 417 -12.23 11.98 -5.97
CA SER A 417 -13.61 11.99 -6.45
C SER A 417 -13.73 11.30 -7.81
N THR A 418 -14.86 10.66 -8.06
CA THR A 418 -15.22 10.01 -9.34
C THR A 418 -16.41 10.71 -10.02
N ASP A 419 -16.81 11.87 -9.50
CA ASP A 419 -18.09 12.51 -9.82
C ASP A 419 -18.22 12.88 -11.32
N GLU A 420 -19.42 12.59 -11.83
CA GLU A 420 -19.85 12.86 -13.21
C GLU A 420 -19.13 12.05 -14.32
N ASN A 421 -18.61 10.85 -14.03
CA ASN A 421 -17.81 10.02 -14.95
C ASN A 421 -16.44 10.64 -15.27
N GLN A 422 -15.74 11.12 -14.24
CA GLN A 422 -14.36 11.56 -14.36
C GLN A 422 -13.62 11.32 -13.04
N VAL A 423 -12.40 10.82 -13.09
CA VAL A 423 -11.57 10.57 -11.90
C VAL A 423 -10.73 11.81 -11.62
N PHE A 424 -10.90 12.37 -10.44
CA PHE A 424 -10.07 13.40 -9.86
C PHE A 424 -9.19 12.77 -8.79
N ALA A 425 -7.88 12.87 -8.93
CA ALA A 425 -6.90 12.18 -8.10
C ALA A 425 -5.77 13.11 -7.67
N ALA A 426 -5.14 12.81 -6.54
CA ALA A 426 -3.91 13.45 -6.08
C ALA A 426 -2.75 12.47 -6.21
N VAL A 427 -1.61 12.93 -6.71
CA VAL A 427 -0.38 12.14 -6.86
C VAL A 427 0.75 12.87 -6.15
N GLN A 428 1.49 12.19 -5.29
CA GLN A 428 2.76 12.70 -4.79
C GLN A 428 3.88 12.24 -5.72
N GLU A 429 4.57 13.19 -6.35
CA GLU A 429 5.68 12.88 -7.25
C GLU A 429 6.99 12.62 -6.48
N TRP A 430 7.92 11.93 -7.12
CA TRP A 430 9.20 11.49 -6.54
C TRP A 430 10.03 12.60 -5.87
N ASN A 431 9.88 13.85 -6.30
CA ASN A 431 10.56 15.05 -5.79
C ASN A 431 9.78 15.82 -4.71
N GLN A 432 8.52 15.44 -4.40
CA GLN A 432 7.66 16.07 -3.40
C GLN A 432 7.63 15.26 -2.08
N ASN A 433 7.40 15.92 -0.94
CA ASN A 433 7.29 15.29 0.39
C ASN A 433 6.00 15.68 1.13
N ASP A 434 5.73 16.98 1.23
CA ASP A 434 4.57 17.53 1.96
C ASP A 434 3.46 18.05 1.03
N THR A 435 3.63 17.87 -0.28
CA THR A 435 2.72 18.33 -1.33
C THR A 435 2.32 17.21 -2.27
N TYR A 436 1.17 17.42 -2.93
CA TYR A 436 0.60 16.56 -3.97
C TYR A 436 0.26 17.41 -5.20
N ASN A 437 0.29 16.80 -6.38
CA ASN A 437 -0.23 17.35 -7.61
C ASN A 437 -1.62 16.75 -7.89
N LEU A 438 -2.61 17.60 -8.19
CA LEU A 438 -3.96 17.18 -8.57
C LEU A 438 -3.99 16.87 -10.08
N TYR A 439 -4.59 15.74 -10.42
CA TYR A 439 -4.66 15.17 -11.76
C TYR A 439 -6.11 14.79 -12.10
N ILE A 440 -6.50 15.00 -13.37
CA ILE A 440 -7.87 14.78 -13.84
C ILE A 440 -7.93 13.92 -15.11
N SER A 441 -8.76 12.87 -15.09
CA SER A 441 -8.78 11.83 -16.12
C SER A 441 -9.62 12.15 -17.37
N ASP A 442 -9.56 11.27 -18.37
CA ASP A 442 -10.65 11.07 -19.34
C ASP A 442 -11.83 10.32 -18.72
N THR A 443 -12.93 10.13 -19.46
CA THR A 443 -14.13 9.48 -18.93
C THR A 443 -13.95 7.99 -18.57
N ARG A 444 -12.91 7.32 -19.08
CA ARG A 444 -12.55 5.94 -18.69
C ARG A 444 -11.66 5.86 -17.44
N GLY A 445 -11.20 6.99 -16.90
CA GLY A 445 -10.28 7.00 -15.76
C GLY A 445 -8.83 6.64 -16.10
N VAL A 446 -8.45 6.65 -17.39
CA VAL A 446 -7.18 6.13 -17.90
C VAL A 446 -6.16 7.25 -18.11
N TYR A 447 -6.55 8.36 -18.75
CA TYR A 447 -5.63 9.38 -19.26
C TYR A 447 -5.70 10.68 -18.45
N PHE A 448 -4.69 10.93 -17.61
CA PHE A 448 -4.66 12.03 -16.66
C PHE A 448 -3.86 13.24 -17.18
N THR A 449 -4.42 14.45 -17.03
CA THR A 449 -3.70 15.73 -17.17
C THR A 449 -3.58 16.43 -15.82
N LEU A 450 -2.59 17.31 -15.69
CA LEU A 450 -2.32 18.08 -14.48
C LEU A 450 -3.38 19.18 -14.32
N ALA A 451 -4.03 19.24 -13.15
CA ALA A 451 -5.05 20.23 -12.80
C ALA A 451 -4.52 21.30 -11.81
N LEU A 452 -3.70 20.90 -10.83
CA LEU A 452 -3.07 21.86 -9.91
C LEU A 452 -1.79 21.28 -9.27
N GLU A 453 -0.68 22.01 -9.35
CA GLU A 453 0.56 21.60 -8.69
C GLU A 453 0.60 21.98 -7.21
N ASN A 454 1.40 21.25 -6.43
CA ASN A 454 1.88 21.64 -5.09
C ASN A 454 0.77 21.98 -4.07
N VAL A 455 -0.32 21.23 -4.09
CA VAL A 455 -1.37 21.31 -3.06
C VAL A 455 -0.81 20.79 -1.74
N GLN A 456 -1.10 21.52 -0.66
CA GLN A 456 -0.66 21.20 0.69
C GLN A 456 -1.29 19.87 1.17
N SER A 457 -0.49 19.07 1.87
CA SER A 457 -0.98 17.89 2.59
C SER A 457 -0.59 17.94 4.06
N SER A 458 -1.35 17.22 4.89
CA SER A 458 -1.07 17.03 6.31
C SER A 458 -1.29 15.56 6.68
N ARG A 459 -0.73 15.11 7.81
CA ARG A 459 -1.00 13.77 8.36
C ARG A 459 -1.93 13.91 9.55
N GLY A 460 -3.01 13.12 9.56
CA GLY A 460 -3.90 12.98 10.70
C GLY A 460 -3.25 12.22 11.86
N PRO A 461 -3.88 12.20 13.05
CA PRO A 461 -3.34 11.51 14.23
C PRO A 461 -3.08 10.01 14.02
N GLU A 462 -3.89 9.36 13.18
CA GLU A 462 -3.76 7.94 12.81
C GLU A 462 -2.72 7.70 11.70
N GLY A 463 -2.09 8.75 11.16
CA GLY A 463 -1.13 8.69 10.05
C GLY A 463 -1.75 8.87 8.66
N ASN A 464 -3.09 8.83 8.54
CA ASN A 464 -3.85 9.09 7.32
C ASN A 464 -3.44 10.40 6.65
N VAL A 465 -3.24 10.41 5.33
CA VAL A 465 -2.88 11.62 4.57
C VAL A 465 -4.14 12.41 4.22
N MET A 466 -4.18 13.67 4.64
CA MET A 466 -5.22 14.64 4.29
C MET A 466 -4.64 15.64 3.29
N ILE A 467 -5.41 15.96 2.24
CA ILE A 467 -5.04 16.93 1.21
C ILE A 467 -5.96 18.14 1.36
N ASP A 468 -5.39 19.34 1.35
CA ASP A 468 -6.16 20.59 1.55
C ASP A 468 -6.93 20.97 0.27
N LEU A 469 -8.04 20.25 0.06
CA LEU A 469 -8.93 20.36 -1.09
C LEU A 469 -10.39 20.19 -0.61
N TYR A 470 -11.26 21.12 -0.98
CA TYR A 470 -12.67 21.14 -0.59
C TYR A 470 -13.57 21.31 -1.81
N GLU A 471 -14.43 20.33 -2.08
CA GLU A 471 -15.50 20.43 -3.09
C GLU A 471 -16.71 21.17 -2.52
N VAL A 472 -17.22 22.18 -3.24
CA VAL A 472 -18.30 23.02 -2.73
C VAL A 472 -19.66 22.45 -3.10
N ALA A 473 -20.44 22.09 -2.08
CA ALA A 473 -21.74 21.45 -2.25
C ALA A 473 -22.73 22.34 -3.02
N GLY A 474 -23.43 21.75 -4.00
CA GLY A 474 -24.47 22.42 -4.80
C GLY A 474 -23.99 23.10 -6.09
N ILE A 475 -22.67 23.28 -6.27
CA ILE A 475 -22.09 23.81 -7.52
C ILE A 475 -21.03 22.83 -8.03
N LYS A 476 -21.47 21.87 -8.84
CA LYS A 476 -20.60 20.86 -9.46
C LYS A 476 -19.48 21.50 -10.27
N GLY A 477 -18.25 21.03 -10.02
CA GLY A 477 -17.03 21.54 -10.65
C GLY A 477 -16.36 22.70 -9.91
N MET A 478 -16.85 23.10 -8.73
CA MET A 478 -16.27 24.20 -7.94
C MET A 478 -15.49 23.67 -6.73
N PHE A 479 -14.20 24.00 -6.67
CA PHE A 479 -13.28 23.53 -5.62
C PHE A 479 -12.46 24.68 -5.03
N LEU A 480 -12.12 24.55 -3.75
CA LEU A 480 -11.13 25.35 -3.04
C LEU A 480 -9.91 24.47 -2.72
N ALA A 481 -8.69 24.99 -2.89
CA ALA A 481 -7.46 24.24 -2.61
C ALA A 481 -6.37 25.14 -2.01
N ASN A 482 -5.60 24.64 -1.05
CA ASN A 482 -4.42 25.35 -0.52
C ASN A 482 -3.16 24.91 -1.28
N LYS A 483 -2.58 25.81 -2.10
CA LYS A 483 -1.32 25.58 -2.83
C LYS A 483 -0.15 26.17 -2.07
N LYS A 484 0.96 25.43 -2.00
CA LYS A 484 2.24 25.88 -1.47
C LYS A 484 3.07 26.55 -2.58
N ILE A 485 3.42 27.82 -2.40
CA ILE A 485 4.20 28.65 -3.33
C ILE A 485 5.29 29.36 -2.53
N ASP A 486 6.56 29.19 -2.89
CA ASP A 486 7.71 29.79 -2.18
C ASP A 486 7.69 29.55 -0.67
N ASN A 487 7.28 28.34 -0.28
CA ASN A 487 6.98 27.86 1.08
C ASN A 487 5.77 28.50 1.78
N GLN A 488 5.16 29.56 1.24
CA GLN A 488 3.89 30.12 1.71
C GLN A 488 2.70 29.23 1.31
N VAL A 489 1.71 29.08 2.18
CA VAL A 489 0.45 28.37 1.86
C VAL A 489 -0.62 29.38 1.46
N LYS A 490 -1.23 29.25 0.28
CA LYS A 490 -2.22 30.18 -0.28
C LYS A 490 -3.45 29.45 -0.81
N THR A 491 -4.64 29.93 -0.44
CA THR A 491 -5.92 29.38 -0.91
C THR A 491 -6.30 29.88 -2.31
N PHE A 492 -6.66 28.95 -3.19
CA PHE A 492 -7.17 29.18 -4.53
C PHE A 492 -8.59 28.62 -4.69
N ILE A 493 -9.36 29.16 -5.62
CA ILE A 493 -10.67 28.66 -6.06
C ILE A 493 -10.68 28.40 -7.58
N THR A 494 -11.37 27.34 -7.99
CA THR A 494 -11.71 27.03 -9.39
C THR A 494 -13.22 26.88 -9.53
N TYR A 495 -13.75 27.25 -10.70
CA TYR A 495 -15.17 27.12 -11.05
C TYR A 495 -15.38 26.13 -12.23
N ASN A 496 -14.29 25.62 -12.82
CA ASN A 496 -14.29 24.81 -14.03
C ASN A 496 -13.53 23.48 -13.86
N LYS A 497 -13.81 22.80 -12.75
CA LYS A 497 -13.33 21.45 -12.40
C LYS A 497 -11.79 21.33 -12.37
N GLY A 498 -11.10 22.42 -12.01
CA GLY A 498 -9.65 22.44 -11.82
C GLY A 498 -8.81 22.85 -13.03
N ARG A 499 -9.41 23.37 -14.10
CA ARG A 499 -8.67 23.87 -15.28
C ARG A 499 -8.00 25.22 -15.05
N ASP A 500 -8.73 26.18 -14.45
CA ASP A 500 -8.21 27.51 -14.13
C ASP A 500 -8.48 27.81 -12.65
N TRP A 501 -7.48 28.39 -11.97
CA TRP A 501 -7.49 28.65 -10.52
C TRP A 501 -7.11 30.11 -10.24
N ARG A 502 -7.79 30.75 -9.28
CA ARG A 502 -7.50 32.12 -8.83
C ARG A 502 -7.43 32.24 -7.31
N LEU A 503 -6.63 33.17 -6.80
CA LEU A 503 -6.62 33.54 -5.39
C LEU A 503 -7.98 34.11 -4.97
N LEU A 504 -8.30 33.99 -3.68
CA LEU A 504 -9.50 34.61 -3.10
C LEU A 504 -9.24 36.11 -2.85
N GLN A 505 -10.17 36.95 -3.35
CA GLN A 505 -10.20 38.37 -3.05
C GLN A 505 -10.53 38.57 -1.57
N ALA A 506 -9.76 39.42 -0.89
CA ALA A 506 -10.04 39.82 0.49
C ALA A 506 -11.32 40.67 0.58
N PRO A 507 -12.07 40.63 1.70
CA PRO A 507 -13.21 41.51 1.92
C PRO A 507 -12.77 42.99 1.90
N ASP A 508 -13.60 43.88 1.37
CA ASP A 508 -13.28 45.31 1.24
C ASP A 508 -13.23 46.04 2.61
N ALA A 509 -13.88 45.49 3.64
CA ALA A 509 -13.97 46.06 4.98
C ALA A 509 -13.99 44.96 6.08
N ASP A 510 -13.55 45.32 7.29
CA ASP A 510 -13.53 44.46 8.46
C ASP A 510 -14.86 44.48 9.26
N LEU A 511 -14.90 43.79 10.40
CA LEU A 511 -16.06 43.70 11.29
C LEU A 511 -16.53 45.04 11.88
N ARG A 512 -15.68 46.07 11.92
CA ARG A 512 -16.04 47.44 12.35
C ARG A 512 -16.52 48.30 11.19
N GLY A 513 -16.29 47.87 9.95
CA GLY A 513 -16.48 48.64 8.73
C GLY A 513 -15.26 49.47 8.34
N ASP A 514 -14.08 49.20 8.92
CA ASP A 514 -12.83 49.85 8.52
C ASP A 514 -12.33 49.22 7.20
N PRO A 515 -11.83 50.00 6.23
CA PRO A 515 -11.44 49.48 4.92
C PRO A 515 -10.17 48.62 4.98
N VAL A 516 -10.19 47.46 4.32
CA VAL A 516 -9.10 46.48 4.34
C VAL A 516 -8.18 46.69 3.12
N HIS A 517 -6.94 47.11 3.36
CA HIS A 517 -5.95 47.34 2.30
C HIS A 517 -5.16 46.06 1.96
N CYS A 518 -5.85 45.08 1.37
CA CYS A 518 -5.28 43.81 0.91
C CYS A 518 -5.49 43.62 -0.60
N LEU A 519 -4.40 43.55 -1.36
CA LEU A 519 -4.43 43.53 -2.83
C LEU A 519 -3.67 42.33 -3.41
N LEU A 520 -4.31 41.67 -4.39
CA LEU A 520 -3.73 40.57 -5.16
C LEU A 520 -2.52 41.03 -5.99
N PRO A 521 -1.52 40.17 -6.24
CA PRO A 521 -1.37 38.80 -5.77
C PRO A 521 -0.59 38.68 -4.44
N TYR A 522 -0.21 39.80 -3.82
CA TYR A 522 0.66 39.83 -2.63
C TYR A 522 -0.09 39.55 -1.33
N CYS A 523 -1.35 39.97 -1.25
CA CYS A 523 -2.25 39.75 -0.13
C CYS A 523 -3.60 39.22 -0.65
N SER A 524 -4.17 38.25 0.05
CA SER A 524 -5.41 37.55 -0.31
C SER A 524 -6.15 37.06 0.95
N LEU A 525 -7.39 36.58 0.76
CA LEU A 525 -8.05 35.76 1.77
C LEU A 525 -7.51 34.33 1.70
N HIS A 526 -7.25 33.74 2.87
CA HIS A 526 -6.78 32.37 3.03
C HIS A 526 -7.69 31.63 4.01
N LEU A 527 -8.05 30.39 3.70
CA LEU A 527 -9.05 29.60 4.41
C LEU A 527 -8.48 28.24 4.85
N HIS A 528 -8.90 27.81 6.04
CA HIS A 528 -8.63 26.47 6.54
C HIS A 528 -9.64 25.49 5.95
N LEU A 529 -9.17 24.58 5.07
CA LEU A 529 -10.04 23.71 4.27
C LEU A 529 -10.35 22.35 4.93
N LYS A 530 -9.81 22.09 6.12
CA LYS A 530 -9.95 20.81 6.82
C LYS A 530 -11.38 20.61 7.34
N VAL A 531 -11.99 19.48 7.00
CA VAL A 531 -13.33 19.08 7.48
C VAL A 531 -13.20 18.30 8.79
N SER A 532 -14.20 18.40 9.69
CA SER A 532 -14.28 17.57 10.89
C SER A 532 -14.82 16.19 10.55
N GLU A 533 -14.14 15.14 11.01
CA GLU A 533 -14.61 13.74 10.94
C GLU A 533 -15.78 13.48 11.90
N ASN A 534 -15.93 14.31 12.94
CA ASN A 534 -17.00 14.17 13.94
C ASN A 534 -18.29 14.88 13.46
N PRO A 535 -19.38 14.14 13.14
CA PRO A 535 -20.61 14.72 12.59
C PRO A 535 -21.39 15.59 13.58
N TYR A 536 -21.06 15.55 14.87
CA TYR A 536 -21.68 16.34 15.92
C TYR A 536 -21.09 17.75 16.07
N THR A 537 -19.90 17.97 15.50
CA THR A 537 -19.21 19.27 15.43
C THR A 537 -19.31 19.82 14.02
N SER A 538 -19.67 21.09 13.85
CA SER A 538 -19.55 21.70 12.52
C SER A 538 -18.09 21.99 12.23
N GLY A 539 -17.59 21.53 11.08
CA GLY A 539 -16.22 21.80 10.64
C GLY A 539 -15.96 23.28 10.39
N ILE A 540 -14.67 23.64 10.35
CA ILE A 540 -14.18 25.00 10.13
C ILE A 540 -14.42 25.53 8.70
N ILE A 541 -14.90 24.68 7.79
CA ILE A 541 -15.48 25.07 6.49
C ILE A 541 -16.79 24.31 6.26
N ALA A 542 -17.83 25.01 5.78
CA ALA A 542 -19.14 24.43 5.52
C ALA A 542 -19.89 25.09 4.35
N SER A 543 -20.43 24.25 3.46
CA SER A 543 -21.35 24.57 2.36
C SER A 543 -22.49 23.53 2.31
N ARG A 544 -23.59 23.82 1.60
CA ARG A 544 -24.71 22.87 1.42
C ARG A 544 -25.28 22.94 0.01
N ASP A 545 -25.68 21.79 -0.50
CA ASP A 545 -26.33 21.57 -1.80
C ASP A 545 -27.67 22.32 -1.96
N THR A 546 -28.40 22.43 -0.86
CA THR A 546 -29.63 23.22 -0.70
C THR A 546 -29.39 24.74 -0.61
N ALA A 547 -28.14 25.18 -0.37
CA ALA A 547 -27.78 26.59 -0.22
C ALA A 547 -26.56 26.98 -1.08
N PRO A 548 -26.56 26.68 -2.40
CA PRO A 548 -25.35 26.65 -3.25
C PRO A 548 -24.58 27.97 -3.35
N SER A 549 -25.21 29.11 -3.03
CA SER A 549 -24.53 30.41 -3.02
C SER A 549 -23.70 30.69 -1.76
N ILE A 550 -23.91 29.94 -0.68
CA ILE A 550 -23.37 30.24 0.66
C ILE A 550 -22.21 29.30 0.99
N ILE A 551 -21.08 29.90 1.36
CA ILE A 551 -19.89 29.20 1.85
C ILE A 551 -19.43 29.94 3.12
N VAL A 552 -19.24 29.23 4.23
CA VAL A 552 -18.68 29.80 5.47
C VAL A 552 -17.40 29.07 5.84
N ALA A 553 -16.35 29.79 6.22
CA ALA A 553 -15.05 29.22 6.55
C ALA A 553 -14.24 30.06 7.57
N SER A 554 -13.48 29.39 8.44
CA SER A 554 -12.36 29.96 9.20
C SER A 554 -11.17 30.23 8.29
N GLY A 555 -10.39 31.27 8.59
CA GLY A 555 -9.24 31.67 7.80
C GLY A 555 -8.59 32.96 8.30
N ASN A 556 -7.73 33.57 7.49
CA ASN A 556 -7.09 34.85 7.77
C ASN A 556 -6.88 35.65 6.47
N ILE A 557 -6.61 36.95 6.62
CA ILE A 557 -6.25 37.84 5.51
C ILE A 557 -4.75 38.11 5.59
N GLY A 558 -4.01 37.95 4.50
CA GLY A 558 -2.57 38.17 4.52
C GLY A 558 -1.84 37.64 3.29
N SER A 559 -0.53 37.43 3.43
CA SER A 559 0.32 36.81 2.40
C SER A 559 0.37 35.29 2.48
N GLU A 560 -0.11 34.67 3.55
CA GLU A 560 -0.16 33.21 3.73
C GLU A 560 -1.20 32.81 4.77
N LEU A 561 -1.61 31.53 4.75
CA LEU A 561 -2.49 30.93 5.75
C LEU A 561 -1.79 30.88 7.12
N SER A 562 -2.50 31.26 8.19
CA SER A 562 -1.99 31.28 9.58
C SER A 562 -2.91 30.56 10.56
N ASP A 563 -2.29 29.92 11.56
CA ASP A 563 -2.96 29.23 12.68
C ASP A 563 -3.23 30.16 13.89
N SER A 564 -2.63 31.37 13.93
CA SER A 564 -2.78 32.28 15.07
C SER A 564 -3.93 33.29 14.93
N ASP A 565 -4.12 33.79 13.70
CA ASP A 565 -4.92 34.99 13.44
C ASP A 565 -6.26 34.62 12.78
N ILE A 566 -6.91 33.59 13.34
CA ILE A 566 -8.12 32.98 12.77
C ILE A 566 -9.33 33.90 12.95
N SER A 567 -10.07 34.11 11.85
CA SER A 567 -11.38 34.76 11.81
C SER A 567 -12.31 33.98 10.88
N MET A 568 -13.61 34.15 11.04
CA MET A 568 -14.59 33.51 10.16
C MET A 568 -15.10 34.46 9.08
N PHE A 569 -15.27 33.92 7.87
CA PHE A 569 -15.71 34.61 6.67
C PHE A 569 -16.89 33.87 6.03
N VAL A 570 -17.80 34.63 5.40
CA VAL A 570 -18.88 34.08 4.56
C VAL A 570 -18.87 34.71 3.18
N SER A 571 -19.06 33.88 2.16
CA SER A 571 -19.50 34.28 0.83
C SER A 571 -20.98 33.97 0.66
N SER A 572 -21.68 34.81 -0.11
CA SER A 572 -23.08 34.62 -0.49
C SER A 572 -23.30 34.62 -2.01
N ASP A 573 -22.22 34.48 -2.77
CA ASP A 573 -22.21 34.48 -4.24
C ASP A 573 -21.22 33.43 -4.80
N ALA A 574 -21.11 32.29 -4.10
CA ALA A 574 -20.27 31.15 -4.46
C ALA A 574 -18.75 31.43 -4.45
N GLY A 575 -18.29 32.37 -3.63
CA GLY A 575 -16.87 32.68 -3.44
C GLY A 575 -16.33 33.79 -4.35
N ASN A 576 -17.19 34.64 -4.90
CA ASN A 576 -16.76 35.82 -5.65
C ASN A 576 -16.46 37.00 -4.72
N THR A 577 -17.35 37.27 -3.77
CA THR A 577 -17.17 38.23 -2.67
C THR A 577 -17.23 37.53 -1.32
N TRP A 578 -16.48 38.06 -0.36
CA TRP A 578 -16.40 37.56 1.01
C TRP A 578 -16.62 38.71 2.00
N ARG A 579 -17.08 38.39 3.21
CA ARG A 579 -17.15 39.31 4.36
C ARG A 579 -16.76 38.58 5.63
N GLN A 580 -16.03 39.26 6.52
CA GLN A 580 -15.75 38.75 7.86
C GLN A 580 -17.06 38.76 8.68
N ILE A 581 -17.25 37.77 9.57
CA ILE A 581 -18.45 37.65 10.43
C ILE A 581 -18.15 37.45 11.91
N PHE A 582 -17.01 36.84 12.27
CA PHE A 582 -16.58 36.68 13.67
C PHE A 582 -15.05 36.69 13.79
N GLU A 583 -14.54 37.18 14.93
CA GLU A 583 -13.10 37.13 15.32
C GLU A 583 -12.70 35.77 15.94
N GLU A 584 -13.64 34.85 16.11
CA GLU A 584 -13.45 33.57 16.79
C GLU A 584 -14.24 32.46 16.09
N GLU A 585 -13.78 31.21 16.19
CA GLU A 585 -14.46 30.06 15.59
C GLU A 585 -15.85 29.79 16.20
N HIS A 586 -16.84 29.61 15.32
CA HIS A 586 -18.19 29.19 15.69
C HIS A 586 -18.63 28.04 14.78
N SER A 587 -19.24 26.99 15.35
CA SER A 587 -19.94 25.97 14.56
C SER A 587 -21.12 26.60 13.81
N ILE A 588 -21.21 26.31 12.50
CA ILE A 588 -22.25 26.83 11.59
C ILE A 588 -23.25 25.74 11.23
N LEU A 589 -24.53 25.96 11.57
CA LEU A 589 -25.64 25.13 11.09
C LEU A 589 -26.51 25.89 10.08
N TYR A 590 -26.92 25.17 9.04
CA TYR A 590 -27.83 25.65 8.00
C TYR A 590 -29.23 25.12 8.31
N LEU A 591 -30.19 26.01 8.52
CA LEU A 591 -31.61 25.69 8.72
C LEU A 591 -32.46 26.24 7.57
N ASP A 592 -33.60 25.60 7.28
CA ASP A 592 -34.53 25.97 6.19
C ASP A 592 -33.78 26.25 4.86
N GLN A 593 -32.94 25.31 4.42
CA GLN A 593 -32.12 25.41 3.18
C GLN A 593 -31.20 26.64 3.14
N GLY A 594 -30.56 26.96 4.28
CA GLY A 594 -29.74 28.16 4.43
C GLY A 594 -30.55 29.45 4.57
N GLY A 595 -31.88 29.35 4.67
CA GLY A 595 -32.79 30.45 5.02
C GLY A 595 -32.57 30.98 6.45
N VAL A 596 -31.92 30.20 7.32
CA VAL A 596 -31.28 30.71 8.55
C VAL A 596 -29.89 30.11 8.68
N LEU A 597 -28.91 30.95 9.01
CA LEU A 597 -27.60 30.51 9.48
C LEU A 597 -27.55 30.63 11.00
N VAL A 598 -27.20 29.55 11.69
CA VAL A 598 -26.96 29.51 13.13
C VAL A 598 -25.46 29.46 13.37
N ALA A 599 -24.92 30.36 14.19
CA ALA A 599 -23.52 30.32 14.63
C ALA A 599 -23.45 30.16 16.15
N MET A 600 -22.71 29.14 16.61
CA MET A 600 -22.53 28.83 18.03
C MET A 600 -21.03 28.73 18.35
N LYS A 601 -20.56 29.54 19.31
CA LYS A 601 -19.13 29.65 19.63
C LYS A 601 -18.54 28.31 20.04
N HIS A 602 -17.41 27.94 19.46
CA HIS A 602 -16.62 26.78 19.89
C HIS A 602 -15.79 27.20 21.11
N THR A 603 -16.06 26.61 22.29
CA THR A 603 -15.35 26.98 23.53
C THR A 603 -15.55 25.94 24.63
N SER A 604 -14.54 25.78 25.49
CA SER A 604 -14.59 24.96 26.71
C SER A 604 -15.30 25.64 27.90
N LEU A 605 -15.86 26.83 27.69
CA LEU A 605 -16.64 27.57 28.70
C LEU A 605 -18.15 27.38 28.48
N PRO A 606 -18.97 27.34 29.54
CA PRO A 606 -20.40 27.09 29.38
C PRO A 606 -21.10 28.30 28.76
N ILE A 607 -21.85 28.08 27.68
CA ILE A 607 -22.56 29.11 26.92
C ILE A 607 -24.07 28.99 27.09
N ARG A 608 -24.79 30.13 26.99
CA ARG A 608 -26.26 30.15 26.96
C ARG A 608 -26.85 30.74 25.68
N HIS A 609 -25.97 31.22 24.79
CA HIS A 609 -26.33 32.05 23.64
C HIS A 609 -25.86 31.44 22.32
N LEU A 610 -26.63 31.72 21.28
CA LEU A 610 -26.29 31.47 19.88
C LEU A 610 -26.55 32.75 19.06
N TRP A 611 -26.03 32.79 17.84
CA TRP A 611 -26.27 33.86 16.87
C TRP A 611 -27.10 33.33 15.70
N LEU A 612 -28.02 34.16 15.18
CA LEU A 612 -28.81 33.86 13.98
C LEU A 612 -28.66 34.97 12.94
N SER A 613 -28.54 34.57 11.67
CA SER A 613 -28.69 35.44 10.50
C SER A 613 -29.80 34.92 9.59
N PHE A 614 -30.61 35.85 9.08
CA PHE A 614 -31.71 35.58 8.13
C PHE A 614 -31.43 36.16 6.73
N ASP A 615 -30.26 36.78 6.55
CA ASP A 615 -29.85 37.61 5.42
C ASP A 615 -28.49 37.16 4.86
N GLU A 616 -28.26 35.84 4.81
CA GLU A 616 -27.08 35.20 4.23
C GLU A 616 -25.77 35.59 4.95
N GLY A 617 -25.83 35.82 6.27
CA GLY A 617 -24.67 36.20 7.08
C GLY A 617 -24.27 37.67 6.96
N ARG A 618 -25.20 38.58 6.61
CA ARG A 618 -24.94 40.03 6.56
C ARG A 618 -25.16 40.70 7.91
N SER A 619 -26.17 40.27 8.68
CA SER A 619 -26.41 40.71 10.05
C SER A 619 -26.68 39.51 10.96
N TRP A 620 -26.13 39.60 12.18
CA TRP A 620 -26.21 38.56 13.19
C TRP A 620 -26.92 39.10 14.44
N SER A 621 -27.91 38.35 14.93
CA SER A 621 -28.68 38.66 16.14
C SER A 621 -28.45 37.59 17.21
N LYS A 622 -28.21 38.02 18.45
CA LYS A 622 -27.87 37.15 19.58
C LYS A 622 -29.12 36.73 20.35
N TYR A 623 -29.29 35.43 20.58
CA TYR A 623 -30.43 34.85 21.29
C TYR A 623 -29.95 33.97 22.45
N SER A 624 -30.78 33.79 23.48
CA SER A 624 -30.55 32.80 24.53
C SER A 624 -31.32 31.53 24.19
N PHE A 625 -30.63 30.39 24.01
CA PHE A 625 -31.30 29.10 23.77
C PHE A 625 -31.65 28.39 25.08
N THR A 626 -30.92 28.72 26.16
CA THR A 626 -31.15 28.25 27.54
C THR A 626 -31.08 29.43 28.51
N SER A 627 -31.69 29.28 29.68
CA SER A 627 -31.58 30.22 30.80
C SER A 627 -30.28 30.04 31.60
N ILE A 628 -29.88 28.77 31.79
CA ILE A 628 -28.68 28.34 32.52
C ILE A 628 -27.56 28.02 31.51
N PRO A 629 -26.34 28.56 31.64
CA PRO A 629 -25.21 28.21 30.78
C PRO A 629 -24.92 26.71 30.77
N LEU A 630 -24.63 26.18 29.58
CA LEU A 630 -24.41 24.77 29.30
C LEU A 630 -23.02 24.59 28.65
N PHE A 631 -22.24 23.60 29.09
CA PHE A 631 -21.12 23.11 28.30
C PHE A 631 -21.72 22.32 27.14
N VAL A 632 -21.52 22.78 25.91
CA VAL A 632 -22.16 22.18 24.72
C VAL A 632 -21.19 21.19 24.10
N ASP A 633 -21.59 19.91 24.10
CA ASP A 633 -20.82 18.81 23.50
C ASP A 633 -21.14 18.64 22.01
N GLY A 634 -22.28 19.16 21.53
CA GLY A 634 -22.62 19.22 20.11
C GLY A 634 -24.04 19.70 19.82
N VAL A 635 -24.38 19.74 18.53
CA VAL A 635 -25.68 20.20 18.03
C VAL A 635 -26.11 19.35 16.84
N LEU A 636 -27.40 18.99 16.79
CA LEU A 636 -28.03 18.37 15.62
C LEU A 636 -29.21 19.22 15.13
N GLY A 637 -29.39 19.26 13.82
CA GLY A 637 -30.68 19.61 13.21
C GLY A 637 -31.54 18.36 13.00
N GLU A 638 -32.84 18.56 12.86
CA GLU A 638 -33.76 17.60 12.23
C GLU A 638 -33.22 17.16 10.84
N PRO A 639 -33.28 15.89 10.44
CA PRO A 639 -32.80 15.44 9.15
C PRO A 639 -33.79 15.76 8.04
N GLY A 640 -33.40 16.56 7.04
CA GLY A 640 -34.21 16.79 5.84
C GLY A 640 -33.85 18.08 5.11
N GLU A 641 -34.77 18.53 4.26
CA GLU A 641 -34.70 19.84 3.59
C GLU A 641 -35.37 20.94 4.44
N GLU A 642 -36.49 20.64 5.12
CA GLU A 642 -37.29 21.60 5.88
C GLU A 642 -36.88 21.65 7.37
N THR A 643 -35.58 21.82 7.64
CA THR A 643 -35.01 21.70 8.99
C THR A 643 -35.40 22.89 9.88
N LEU A 644 -36.36 22.68 10.78
CA LEU A 644 -36.92 23.73 11.66
C LEU A 644 -36.74 23.46 13.16
N ILE A 645 -36.31 22.26 13.53
CA ILE A 645 -35.99 21.89 14.91
C ILE A 645 -34.49 21.62 15.04
N MET A 646 -33.90 22.15 16.11
CA MET A 646 -32.51 21.94 16.48
C MET A 646 -32.44 21.37 17.90
N THR A 647 -31.49 20.47 18.16
CA THR A 647 -31.24 19.90 19.48
C THR A 647 -29.79 20.16 19.87
N VAL A 648 -29.59 21.01 20.86
CA VAL A 648 -28.29 21.20 21.53
C VAL A 648 -28.18 20.14 22.62
N PHE A 649 -27.04 19.47 22.72
CA PHE A 649 -26.77 18.54 23.82
C PHE A 649 -25.47 18.93 24.56
N GLY A 650 -25.46 18.65 25.85
CA GLY A 650 -24.42 19.15 26.73
C GLY A 650 -24.64 18.77 28.18
N HIS A 651 -23.91 19.42 29.07
CA HIS A 651 -23.99 19.22 30.51
C HIS A 651 -23.85 20.56 31.27
N PHE A 652 -24.44 20.66 32.47
CA PHE A 652 -24.27 21.84 33.33
C PHE A 652 -22.92 21.83 34.08
N SER A 653 -22.32 20.66 34.24
CA SER A 653 -21.01 20.41 34.84
C SER A 653 -20.53 19.02 34.43
N HIS A 654 -19.22 18.75 34.40
CA HIS A 654 -18.65 17.43 34.04
C HIS A 654 -19.03 16.27 35.02
N ARG A 655 -19.95 16.50 35.95
CA ARG A 655 -20.57 15.51 36.87
C ARG A 655 -22.10 15.64 36.95
N SER A 656 -22.73 16.39 36.03
CA SER A 656 -24.19 16.48 35.92
C SER A 656 -24.70 15.55 34.83
N GLU A 657 -25.94 15.09 34.99
CA GLU A 657 -26.71 14.38 33.96
C GLU A 657 -26.72 15.13 32.62
N TRP A 658 -26.76 14.38 31.52
CA TRP A 658 -26.89 14.91 30.17
C TRP A 658 -28.14 15.77 30.02
N GLN A 659 -27.98 16.95 29.41
CA GLN A 659 -29.03 17.92 29.15
C GLN A 659 -29.24 18.07 27.63
N LEU A 660 -30.50 18.05 27.21
CA LEU A 660 -30.89 18.31 25.82
C LEU A 660 -31.78 19.55 25.78
N VAL A 661 -31.41 20.52 24.95
CA VAL A 661 -32.21 21.72 24.69
C VAL A 661 -32.71 21.66 23.25
N LYS A 662 -33.99 21.31 23.10
CA LYS A 662 -34.72 21.47 21.84
C LYS A 662 -34.99 22.96 21.63
N VAL A 663 -34.74 23.45 20.43
CA VAL A 663 -35.03 24.81 19.99
C VAL A 663 -35.89 24.72 18.72
N ASP A 664 -37.09 25.28 18.77
CA ASP A 664 -38.05 25.28 17.66
C ASP A 664 -38.04 26.66 16.95
N TYR A 665 -37.57 26.66 15.70
CA TYR A 665 -37.44 27.83 14.85
C TYR A 665 -38.70 28.11 14.02
N LYS A 666 -39.68 27.19 13.99
CA LYS A 666 -40.95 27.38 13.30
C LYS A 666 -41.72 28.59 13.84
N SER A 667 -41.54 28.88 15.13
CA SER A 667 -42.06 30.07 15.83
C SER A 667 -41.60 31.42 15.25
N ILE A 668 -40.55 31.44 14.42
CA ILE A 668 -39.99 32.64 13.78
C ILE A 668 -40.68 32.97 12.44
N PHE A 669 -41.46 32.02 11.87
CA PHE A 669 -41.98 32.12 10.51
C PHE A 669 -43.51 32.02 10.45
N ASP A 670 -44.17 33.15 10.21
CA ASP A 670 -45.63 33.22 10.13
C ASP A 670 -46.23 32.44 8.94
N ARG A 671 -45.44 32.19 7.88
CA ARG A 671 -45.86 31.52 6.65
C ARG A 671 -44.72 30.87 5.86
N ARG A 672 -45.09 30.00 4.91
CA ARG A 672 -44.21 29.58 3.81
C ARG A 672 -44.00 30.71 2.80
N CYS A 673 -42.88 30.67 2.08
CA CYS A 673 -42.58 31.62 1.02
C CYS A 673 -43.48 31.39 -0.21
N ALA A 674 -43.79 32.46 -0.91
CA ALA A 674 -44.38 32.45 -2.25
C ALA A 674 -43.31 32.84 -3.28
N GLU A 675 -43.57 32.62 -4.58
CA GLU A 675 -42.62 32.96 -5.66
C GLU A 675 -42.17 34.43 -5.61
N GLU A 676 -43.04 35.35 -5.20
CA GLU A 676 -42.76 36.77 -4.99
C GLU A 676 -41.76 37.08 -3.87
N ASP A 677 -41.49 36.15 -2.94
CA ASP A 677 -40.47 36.29 -1.90
C ASP A 677 -39.08 35.88 -2.36
N TYR A 678 -38.95 35.28 -3.55
CA TYR A 678 -37.67 34.92 -4.15
C TYR A 678 -37.18 35.98 -5.14
N ARG A 679 -35.88 35.94 -5.43
CA ARG A 679 -35.20 36.65 -6.51
C ARG A 679 -34.34 35.64 -7.29
N PRO A 680 -34.21 35.77 -8.62
CA PRO A 680 -33.21 35.00 -9.35
C PRO A 680 -31.81 35.47 -8.96
N TRP A 681 -30.89 34.53 -8.81
CA TRP A 681 -29.45 34.77 -8.72
C TRP A 681 -28.75 33.92 -9.77
N GLN A 682 -28.01 34.58 -10.65
CA GLN A 682 -27.22 33.95 -11.70
C GLN A 682 -25.82 33.67 -11.16
N LEU A 683 -25.38 32.42 -11.27
CA LEU A 683 -24.00 32.04 -10.94
C LEU A 683 -23.03 32.69 -11.95
N HIS A 684 -21.90 33.19 -11.46
CA HIS A 684 -20.84 33.77 -12.28
C HIS A 684 -19.45 33.56 -11.67
N SER A 685 -18.40 33.75 -12.46
CA SER A 685 -17.02 33.95 -11.97
C SER A 685 -16.49 35.27 -12.51
N GLN A 686 -16.19 36.23 -11.62
CA GLN A 686 -15.69 37.56 -11.99
C GLN A 686 -16.58 38.33 -13.02
N GLY A 687 -17.87 38.01 -13.06
CA GLY A 687 -18.85 38.57 -14.01
C GLY A 687 -19.19 37.66 -15.20
N GLU A 688 -18.38 36.64 -15.50
CA GLU A 688 -18.68 35.67 -16.55
C GLU A 688 -19.79 34.70 -16.11
N ALA A 689 -20.91 34.71 -16.82
CA ALA A 689 -22.12 33.95 -16.49
C ALA A 689 -22.12 32.51 -17.03
N CYS A 690 -21.23 32.16 -17.95
CA CYS A 690 -21.14 30.83 -18.53
C CYS A 690 -20.09 30.00 -17.78
N ILE A 691 -20.53 29.03 -16.99
CA ILE A 691 -19.65 28.14 -16.23
C ILE A 691 -19.94 26.70 -16.63
N MET A 692 -18.90 25.94 -16.98
CA MET A 692 -19.01 24.57 -17.51
C MET A 692 -20.00 24.51 -18.70
N GLY A 693 -19.94 25.50 -19.59
CA GLY A 693 -20.79 25.57 -20.79
C GLY A 693 -22.28 25.81 -20.54
N ALA A 694 -22.67 26.28 -19.35
CA ALA A 694 -24.05 26.66 -19.04
C ALA A 694 -24.16 27.95 -18.22
N LYS A 695 -25.24 28.71 -18.44
CA LYS A 695 -25.70 29.74 -17.49
C LYS A 695 -26.65 29.07 -16.50
N ARG A 696 -26.40 29.22 -15.20
CA ARG A 696 -27.21 28.59 -14.13
C ARG A 696 -27.88 29.67 -13.29
N ILE A 697 -29.21 29.66 -13.22
CA ILE A 697 -30.01 30.58 -12.42
C ILE A 697 -30.66 29.82 -11.27
N TYR A 698 -30.43 30.28 -10.05
CA TYR A 698 -30.99 29.70 -8.83
C TYR A 698 -32.00 30.67 -8.20
N LYS A 699 -32.98 30.15 -7.45
CA LYS A 699 -33.82 30.99 -6.59
C LYS A 699 -33.08 31.30 -5.29
N LYS A 700 -33.13 32.55 -4.83
CA LYS A 700 -32.69 32.95 -3.48
C LYS A 700 -33.81 33.73 -2.80
N ARG A 701 -34.07 33.48 -1.51
CA ARG A 701 -35.01 34.29 -0.73
C ARG A 701 -34.55 35.75 -0.69
N LYS A 702 -35.50 36.67 -0.68
CA LYS A 702 -35.25 38.10 -0.42
C LYS A 702 -34.91 38.31 1.06
N SER A 703 -33.86 39.08 1.32
CA SER A 703 -33.35 39.43 2.66
C SER A 703 -34.42 40.03 3.60
N GLU A 704 -35.34 40.78 3.01
CA GLU A 704 -36.45 41.49 3.64
C GLU A 704 -37.71 40.63 3.85
N ARG A 705 -37.65 39.33 3.52
CA ARG A 705 -38.76 38.37 3.66
C ARG A 705 -38.41 37.27 4.67
N LYS A 706 -39.17 37.22 5.77
CA LYS A 706 -39.13 36.12 6.74
C LYS A 706 -40.25 35.14 6.42
N CYS A 707 -39.89 34.04 5.78
CA CYS A 707 -40.78 32.93 5.47
C CYS A 707 -39.97 31.63 5.38
N MET A 708 -40.62 30.50 5.69
CA MET A 708 -40.06 29.17 5.48
C MET A 708 -39.96 28.92 3.97
N GLN A 709 -38.77 28.59 3.46
CA GLN A 709 -38.57 28.28 2.04
C GLN A 709 -39.37 27.02 1.67
N GLY A 710 -39.32 25.99 2.52
CA GLY A 710 -39.95 24.68 2.26
C GLY A 710 -39.28 23.94 1.10
N LYS A 711 -39.76 22.74 0.76
CA LYS A 711 -39.13 21.79 -0.18
C LYS A 711 -38.45 22.45 -1.39
N TYR A 712 -37.18 22.10 -1.60
CA TYR A 712 -36.25 22.82 -2.46
C TYR A 712 -36.70 22.83 -3.93
N ALA A 713 -36.88 24.04 -4.47
CA ALA A 713 -36.84 24.27 -5.91
C ALA A 713 -35.36 24.45 -6.30
N GLY A 714 -34.82 23.50 -7.08
CA GLY A 714 -33.40 23.51 -7.49
C GLY A 714 -33.04 24.65 -8.44
N ALA A 715 -31.94 24.48 -9.20
CA ALA A 715 -31.59 25.40 -10.28
C ALA A 715 -32.81 25.59 -11.20
N MET A 716 -33.29 26.83 -11.27
CA MET A 716 -34.57 27.18 -11.87
C MET A 716 -34.51 27.02 -13.39
N GLU A 717 -33.42 27.50 -13.99
CA GLU A 717 -33.13 27.45 -15.41
C GLU A 717 -31.62 27.18 -15.60
N SER A 718 -31.28 26.41 -16.64
CA SER A 718 -29.91 26.04 -17.00
C SER A 718 -29.73 26.08 -18.52
N GLU A 719 -29.44 27.26 -19.07
CA GLU A 719 -29.26 27.46 -20.51
C GLU A 719 -27.86 26.98 -20.96
N PRO A 720 -27.72 26.20 -22.05
CA PRO A 720 -26.42 25.90 -22.63
C PRO A 720 -25.80 27.14 -23.31
N CYS A 721 -24.47 27.21 -23.32
CA CYS A 721 -23.71 28.25 -24.01
C CYS A 721 -23.19 27.78 -25.37
N VAL A 722 -22.84 28.73 -26.24
CA VAL A 722 -21.88 28.51 -27.33
C VAL A 722 -20.52 28.17 -26.73
N CYS A 723 -19.80 27.16 -27.25
CA CYS A 723 -18.46 26.83 -26.75
C CYS A 723 -17.44 27.90 -27.10
N THR A 724 -16.57 28.15 -26.14
CA THR A 724 -15.39 29.03 -26.20
C THR A 724 -14.11 28.19 -26.04
N GLU A 725 -12.93 28.80 -26.14
CA GLU A 725 -11.68 28.13 -25.76
C GLU A 725 -11.67 27.75 -24.26
N ALA A 726 -12.40 28.45 -23.39
CA ALA A 726 -12.47 28.16 -21.97
C ALA A 726 -13.15 26.81 -21.63
N ASP A 727 -13.90 26.24 -22.58
CA ASP A 727 -14.61 24.96 -22.43
C ASP A 727 -13.74 23.73 -22.77
N PHE A 728 -12.49 23.94 -23.16
CA PHE A 728 -11.53 22.90 -23.58
C PHE A 728 -10.26 22.89 -22.72
N ASP A 729 -9.92 21.74 -22.14
CA ASP A 729 -8.65 21.47 -21.47
C ASP A 729 -7.62 20.91 -22.48
N CYS A 730 -6.33 20.88 -22.11
CA CYS A 730 -5.33 20.15 -22.87
C CYS A 730 -5.58 18.63 -22.81
N ASP A 731 -5.26 17.94 -23.89
CA ASP A 731 -5.37 16.48 -23.96
C ASP A 731 -4.11 15.78 -23.40
N TYR A 732 -4.18 14.47 -23.14
CA TYR A 732 -3.05 13.73 -22.59
C TYR A 732 -1.81 13.82 -23.49
N GLY A 733 -0.68 14.24 -22.90
CA GLY A 733 0.56 14.50 -23.63
C GLY A 733 0.69 15.91 -24.20
N TYR A 734 -0.26 16.80 -23.92
CA TYR A 734 -0.19 18.22 -24.25
C TYR A 734 -0.16 19.06 -22.96
N GLU A 735 0.67 20.10 -22.97
CA GLU A 735 0.88 21.01 -21.85
C GLU A 735 0.52 22.45 -22.29
N ARG A 736 0.00 23.26 -21.37
CA ARG A 736 -0.52 24.60 -21.68
C ARG A 736 0.61 25.62 -21.63
N HIS A 737 0.94 26.21 -22.77
CA HIS A 737 1.99 27.22 -22.88
C HIS A 737 1.52 28.63 -22.48
N SER A 738 2.47 29.54 -22.29
CA SER A 738 2.23 30.93 -21.87
C SER A 738 1.39 31.78 -22.83
N ASN A 739 1.14 31.28 -24.05
CA ASN A 739 0.21 31.86 -25.03
C ASN A 739 -1.22 31.28 -24.92
N GLY A 740 -1.51 30.51 -23.87
CA GLY A 740 -2.81 29.85 -23.63
C GLY A 740 -2.99 28.51 -24.33
N GLN A 741 -2.20 28.23 -25.37
CA GLN A 741 -2.37 27.08 -26.27
C GLN A 741 -1.81 25.78 -25.67
N CYS A 742 -2.49 24.68 -25.95
CA CYS A 742 -2.01 23.33 -25.68
C CYS A 742 -1.05 22.88 -26.78
N LEU A 743 0.21 22.62 -26.42
CA LEU A 743 1.25 22.11 -27.33
C LEU A 743 1.76 20.75 -26.86
N PRO A 744 2.28 19.87 -27.75
CA PRO A 744 2.81 18.57 -27.35
C PRO A 744 3.95 18.72 -26.36
N ALA A 745 3.84 18.04 -25.22
CA ALA A 745 4.91 17.97 -24.24
C ALA A 745 6.15 17.28 -24.82
N PHE A 746 7.35 17.64 -24.37
CA PHE A 746 8.62 17.12 -24.92
C PHE A 746 8.75 15.58 -24.88
N TRP A 747 7.99 14.93 -23.99
CA TRP A 747 7.99 13.49 -23.76
C TRP A 747 6.93 12.72 -24.58
N PHE A 748 6.04 13.45 -25.26
CA PHE A 748 4.92 12.93 -26.03
C PHE A 748 5.11 13.15 -27.54
N ASN A 749 4.55 12.26 -28.36
CA ASN A 749 4.57 12.40 -29.81
C ASN A 749 3.13 12.26 -30.34
N PRO A 750 2.51 13.32 -30.91
CA PRO A 750 1.18 13.25 -31.52
C PRO A 750 1.03 12.16 -32.60
N SER A 751 2.12 11.69 -33.18
CA SER A 751 2.14 10.61 -34.17
C SER A 751 2.07 9.20 -33.55
N SER A 752 2.21 9.05 -32.23
CA SER A 752 2.01 7.75 -31.57
C SER A 752 0.52 7.45 -31.42
N LEU A 753 0.02 6.60 -32.30
CA LEU A 753 -1.37 6.13 -32.34
C LEU A 753 -1.80 5.48 -31.01
N SER A 754 -3.10 5.44 -30.71
CA SER A 754 -3.65 4.70 -29.56
C SER A 754 -3.29 3.21 -29.59
N LYS A 755 -3.18 2.55 -28.43
CA LYS A 755 -2.98 1.09 -28.35
C LYS A 755 -4.12 0.32 -29.04
N ASP A 756 -5.34 0.82 -28.92
CA ASP A 756 -6.57 0.18 -29.40
C ASP A 756 -6.80 0.31 -30.95
N CYS A 757 -5.79 0.71 -31.74
CA CYS A 757 -5.96 1.15 -33.14
C CYS A 757 -5.65 0.05 -34.18
N SER A 758 -6.59 -0.87 -34.37
CA SER A 758 -6.47 -1.99 -35.35
C SER A 758 -6.75 -1.56 -36.80
N LEU A 759 -6.11 -2.23 -37.76
CA LEU A 759 -6.07 -1.86 -39.18
C LEU A 759 -7.48 -1.91 -39.80
N GLY A 760 -7.94 -0.77 -40.34
CA GLY A 760 -9.28 -0.62 -40.91
C GLY A 760 -10.34 -0.06 -39.96
N GLN A 761 -10.07 0.00 -38.65
CA GLN A 761 -10.88 0.80 -37.72
C GLN A 761 -10.60 2.31 -37.90
N SER A 762 -11.38 3.16 -37.24
CA SER A 762 -11.12 4.60 -37.15
C SER A 762 -10.93 5.02 -35.70
N TYR A 763 -9.85 5.73 -35.41
CA TYR A 763 -9.60 6.38 -34.12
C TYR A 763 -9.93 7.87 -34.20
N LEU A 764 -10.16 8.51 -33.07
CA LEU A 764 -10.24 9.97 -32.99
C LEU A 764 -8.82 10.53 -32.82
N ASN A 765 -8.33 11.26 -33.81
CA ASN A 765 -7.04 11.93 -33.75
C ASN A 765 -7.20 13.25 -32.99
N SER A 766 -6.42 13.43 -31.92
CA SER A 766 -6.51 14.60 -31.05
C SER A 766 -6.00 15.87 -31.72
N THR A 767 -6.60 17.00 -31.37
CA THR A 767 -6.15 18.34 -31.77
C THR A 767 -5.11 18.91 -30.79
N GLY A 768 -4.84 18.20 -29.68
CA GLY A 768 -4.17 18.71 -28.48
C GLY A 768 -5.12 19.21 -27.39
N TYR A 769 -6.44 19.22 -27.68
CA TYR A 769 -7.48 19.73 -26.79
C TYR A 769 -8.57 18.68 -26.59
N ARG A 770 -9.12 18.63 -25.38
CA ARG A 770 -10.28 17.81 -25.02
C ARG A 770 -11.35 18.70 -24.37
N LYS A 771 -12.63 18.49 -24.73
CA LYS A 771 -13.73 19.22 -24.06
C LYS A 771 -13.76 18.79 -22.59
N VAL A 772 -13.89 19.75 -21.66
CA VAL A 772 -13.99 19.45 -20.23
C VAL A 772 -15.22 18.55 -19.99
N VAL A 773 -15.06 17.47 -19.21
CA VAL A 773 -16.17 16.54 -18.93
C VAL A 773 -17.30 17.28 -18.19
N SER A 774 -18.55 16.86 -18.42
CA SER A 774 -19.77 17.51 -17.91
C SER A 774 -20.07 18.91 -18.46
N ASN A 775 -19.19 19.49 -19.29
CA ASN A 775 -19.42 20.80 -19.87
C ASN A 775 -20.58 20.76 -20.90
N ASN A 776 -21.56 21.65 -20.76
CA ASN A 776 -22.81 21.62 -21.53
C ASN A 776 -22.82 22.52 -22.78
N CYS A 777 -21.68 23.07 -23.20
CA CYS A 777 -21.65 23.99 -24.35
C CYS A 777 -21.99 23.27 -25.67
N THR A 778 -22.72 23.93 -26.56
CA THR A 778 -23.22 23.37 -27.82
C THR A 778 -22.33 23.72 -29.01
N ASP A 779 -22.26 24.99 -29.40
CA ASP A 779 -21.78 25.39 -30.75
C ASP A 779 -20.43 26.14 -30.71
N GLY A 780 -20.14 27.01 -31.67
CA GLY A 780 -18.93 27.84 -31.64
C GLY A 780 -17.65 27.09 -31.99
N VAL A 781 -16.57 27.27 -31.20
CA VAL A 781 -15.26 26.68 -31.51
C VAL A 781 -15.19 25.15 -31.35
N ARG A 782 -16.31 24.49 -31.01
CA ARG A 782 -16.38 23.04 -30.79
C ARG A 782 -15.71 22.24 -31.91
N GLU A 783 -16.06 22.51 -33.17
CA GLU A 783 -15.59 21.73 -34.33
C GLU A 783 -14.10 21.95 -34.67
N GLN A 784 -13.51 23.05 -34.17
CA GLN A 784 -12.08 23.32 -34.29
C GLN A 784 -11.27 22.43 -33.35
N TYR A 785 -11.74 22.26 -32.12
CA TYR A 785 -11.02 21.55 -31.05
C TYR A 785 -11.41 20.07 -30.90
N THR A 786 -12.61 19.64 -31.31
CA THR A 786 -12.99 18.21 -31.25
C THR A 786 -12.05 17.34 -32.09
N ALA A 787 -11.56 16.26 -31.49
CA ALA A 787 -10.75 15.23 -32.14
C ALA A 787 -11.44 14.66 -33.39
N LYS A 788 -10.67 14.46 -34.47
CA LYS A 788 -11.20 14.18 -35.81
C LYS A 788 -11.05 12.70 -36.18
N PRO A 789 -12.06 12.04 -36.75
CA PRO A 789 -11.99 10.62 -37.09
C PRO A 789 -10.97 10.37 -38.21
N GLN A 790 -9.99 9.52 -37.94
CA GLN A 790 -8.93 9.13 -38.86
C GLN A 790 -8.84 7.60 -38.93
N LYS A 791 -8.61 7.04 -40.12
CA LYS A 791 -8.44 5.59 -40.28
C LYS A 791 -7.14 5.14 -39.62
N CYS A 792 -7.19 4.06 -38.85
CA CYS A 792 -6.02 3.40 -38.30
C CYS A 792 -5.16 2.82 -39.45
N PRO A 793 -3.90 3.27 -39.62
CA PRO A 793 -2.97 2.67 -40.59
C PRO A 793 -2.41 1.31 -40.11
N GLY A 794 -2.81 0.85 -38.91
CA GLY A 794 -2.25 -0.29 -38.20
C GLY A 794 -1.02 0.11 -37.37
N LYS A 795 -0.49 -0.86 -36.62
CA LYS A 795 0.74 -0.71 -35.83
C LYS A 795 1.70 -1.85 -36.08
N ALA A 796 2.99 -1.52 -36.21
CA ALA A 796 4.07 -2.50 -35.99
C ALA A 796 4.02 -3.01 -34.54
N PRO A 797 4.38 -4.28 -34.28
CA PRO A 797 4.51 -4.80 -32.93
C PRO A 797 5.63 -4.05 -32.19
N ARG A 798 5.39 -3.68 -30.93
CA ARG A 798 6.38 -3.08 -30.01
C ARG A 798 6.10 -3.40 -28.54
N GLY A 799 7.16 -3.48 -27.76
CA GLY A 799 7.10 -3.76 -26.33
C GLY A 799 6.57 -5.16 -26.04
N LEU A 800 7.00 -6.13 -26.86
CA LEU A 800 6.79 -7.54 -26.62
C LEU A 800 7.47 -7.97 -25.30
N ARG A 801 6.76 -8.74 -24.50
CA ARG A 801 7.23 -9.33 -23.24
C ARG A 801 6.76 -10.78 -23.18
N ILE A 802 7.56 -11.61 -22.53
CA ILE A 802 7.23 -13.00 -22.20
C ILE A 802 7.46 -13.20 -20.71
N VAL A 803 6.50 -13.84 -20.02
CA VAL A 803 6.57 -14.19 -18.60
C VAL A 803 6.03 -15.59 -18.38
N THR A 804 6.41 -16.24 -17.30
CA THR A 804 5.77 -17.48 -16.82
C THR A 804 4.46 -17.15 -16.08
N ALA A 805 3.49 -18.06 -16.14
CA ALA A 805 2.17 -17.86 -15.53
C ALA A 805 2.19 -17.78 -13.99
N ASP A 806 3.23 -18.30 -13.34
CA ASP A 806 3.47 -18.18 -11.90
C ASP A 806 4.56 -17.15 -11.53
N GLY A 807 5.12 -16.45 -12.52
CA GLY A 807 6.17 -15.45 -12.35
C GLY A 807 7.57 -16.00 -12.06
N LYS A 808 7.78 -17.32 -11.99
CA LYS A 808 9.10 -17.90 -11.68
C LYS A 808 9.96 -18.10 -12.92
N LEU A 809 11.26 -17.83 -12.81
CA LEU A 809 12.25 -18.13 -13.86
C LEU A 809 12.89 -19.53 -13.71
N THR A 810 12.36 -20.35 -12.81
CA THR A 810 12.80 -21.72 -12.54
C THR A 810 11.67 -22.71 -12.79
N ALA A 811 12.02 -23.91 -13.28
CA ALA A 811 11.07 -25.00 -13.53
C ALA A 811 11.71 -26.35 -13.21
N GLU A 812 10.90 -27.33 -12.82
CA GLU A 812 11.36 -28.71 -12.66
C GLU A 812 11.30 -29.47 -14.00
N GLN A 813 12.30 -30.31 -14.24
CA GLN A 813 12.35 -31.24 -15.36
C GLN A 813 11.04 -32.06 -15.46
N GLY A 814 10.50 -32.21 -16.67
CA GLY A 814 9.27 -32.99 -16.91
C GLY A 814 7.95 -32.32 -16.53
N HIS A 815 7.94 -31.12 -15.92
CA HIS A 815 6.72 -30.39 -15.58
C HIS A 815 6.26 -29.42 -16.68
N ASN A 816 4.95 -29.11 -16.69
CA ASN A 816 4.33 -28.15 -17.61
C ASN A 816 4.66 -26.70 -17.23
N VAL A 817 5.55 -26.07 -17.99
CA VAL A 817 5.81 -24.63 -17.92
C VAL A 817 4.77 -23.91 -18.78
N THR A 818 4.06 -22.94 -18.21
CA THR A 818 3.09 -22.11 -18.95
C THR A 818 3.65 -20.71 -19.16
N LEU A 819 3.74 -20.28 -20.41
CA LEU A 819 4.34 -19.02 -20.86
C LEU A 819 3.26 -18.09 -21.43
N MET A 820 3.20 -16.87 -20.92
CA MET A 820 2.28 -15.82 -21.33
C MET A 820 3.03 -14.79 -22.19
N VAL A 821 2.53 -14.55 -23.40
CA VAL A 821 3.05 -13.54 -24.32
C VAL A 821 2.20 -12.27 -24.21
N GLN A 822 2.84 -11.14 -23.93
CA GLN A 822 2.19 -9.84 -23.79
C GLN A 822 2.79 -8.88 -24.82
N LEU A 823 1.95 -8.18 -25.58
CA LEU A 823 2.38 -7.19 -26.57
C LEU A 823 1.86 -5.81 -26.17
N GLU A 824 2.75 -4.85 -25.98
CA GLU A 824 2.33 -3.51 -25.57
C GLU A 824 1.67 -2.70 -26.68
N GLU A 825 2.08 -2.86 -27.93
CA GLU A 825 1.52 -2.20 -29.10
C GLU A 825 1.60 -3.13 -30.32
N GLY A 826 0.57 -3.17 -31.17
CA GLY A 826 0.57 -3.96 -32.41
C GLY A 826 -0.83 -4.42 -32.79
N ASP A 827 -1.01 -4.89 -34.02
CA ASP A 827 -2.30 -5.45 -34.47
C ASP A 827 -2.40 -6.96 -34.18
N VAL A 828 -3.31 -7.33 -33.29
CA VAL A 828 -3.54 -8.70 -32.80
C VAL A 828 -4.19 -9.62 -33.85
N GLN A 829 -4.91 -9.08 -34.85
CA GLN A 829 -5.70 -9.90 -35.79
C GLN A 829 -4.93 -10.33 -37.05
N ARG A 830 -3.67 -9.88 -37.19
CA ARG A 830 -2.78 -10.21 -38.32
C ARG A 830 -1.31 -10.32 -37.91
N THR A 831 -1.06 -10.86 -36.71
CA THR A 831 0.29 -11.11 -36.19
C THR A 831 0.64 -12.60 -36.28
N LEU A 832 1.80 -12.87 -36.88
CA LEU A 832 2.47 -14.17 -36.81
C LEU A 832 3.34 -14.17 -35.55
N ILE A 833 3.22 -15.21 -34.73
CA ILE A 833 3.97 -15.34 -33.48
C ILE A 833 4.82 -16.60 -33.59
N GLN A 834 6.14 -16.46 -33.54
CA GLN A 834 7.09 -17.58 -33.53
C GLN A 834 7.67 -17.71 -32.12
N VAL A 835 7.65 -18.91 -31.56
CA VAL A 835 8.21 -19.22 -30.24
C VAL A 835 9.18 -20.37 -30.38
N ASP A 836 10.47 -20.09 -30.17
CA ASP A 836 11.53 -21.09 -29.99
C ASP A 836 11.77 -21.25 -28.49
N PHE A 837 11.65 -22.47 -27.96
CA PHE A 837 11.86 -22.76 -26.53
C PHE A 837 13.35 -22.92 -26.18
N GLY A 838 14.26 -22.91 -27.16
CA GLY A 838 15.70 -23.03 -26.97
C GLY A 838 16.19 -24.47 -26.73
N ASP A 839 15.30 -25.47 -26.78
CA ASP A 839 15.59 -26.91 -26.74
C ASP A 839 15.59 -27.56 -28.14
N GLY A 840 15.37 -26.76 -29.19
CA GLY A 840 15.23 -27.21 -30.58
C GLY A 840 13.77 -27.32 -31.05
N ILE A 841 12.79 -27.10 -30.17
CA ILE A 841 11.37 -27.04 -30.53
C ILE A 841 10.98 -25.58 -30.77
N ALA A 842 10.54 -25.29 -31.99
CA ALA A 842 9.95 -24.01 -32.36
C ALA A 842 8.53 -24.21 -32.91
N VAL A 843 7.59 -23.37 -32.46
CA VAL A 843 6.17 -23.42 -32.81
C VAL A 843 5.72 -22.05 -33.31
N SER A 844 4.94 -22.03 -34.39
CA SER A 844 4.35 -20.81 -34.94
C SER A 844 2.84 -20.79 -34.74
N TYR A 845 2.32 -19.62 -34.38
CA TYR A 845 0.92 -19.37 -34.05
C TYR A 845 0.41 -18.15 -34.84
N VAL A 846 -0.91 -18.09 -35.04
CA VAL A 846 -1.58 -17.00 -35.75
C VAL A 846 -2.58 -16.34 -34.81
N ASN A 847 -2.44 -15.03 -34.61
CA ASN A 847 -3.21 -14.18 -33.70
C ASN A 847 -2.98 -14.47 -32.20
N LEU A 848 -2.76 -13.42 -31.41
CA LEU A 848 -2.47 -13.52 -29.96
C LEU A 848 -3.65 -14.09 -29.16
N SER A 849 -4.89 -13.96 -29.65
CA SER A 849 -6.09 -14.52 -29.03
C SER A 849 -6.15 -16.06 -29.04
N SER A 850 -5.21 -16.74 -29.71
CA SER A 850 -5.04 -18.19 -29.60
C SER A 850 -4.29 -18.62 -28.33
N MET A 851 -3.84 -17.67 -27.49
CA MET A 851 -2.93 -17.90 -26.35
C MET A 851 -3.49 -17.46 -24.99
N GLU A 852 -4.79 -17.19 -24.84
CA GLU A 852 -5.35 -16.69 -23.56
C GLU A 852 -5.12 -17.66 -22.38
N ASP A 853 -5.09 -18.97 -22.63
CA ASP A 853 -4.75 -20.03 -21.65
C ASP A 853 -3.24 -20.26 -21.43
N GLY A 854 -2.38 -19.49 -22.11
CA GLY A 854 -0.92 -19.61 -22.10
C GLY A 854 -0.35 -20.76 -22.92
N ILE A 855 0.89 -20.58 -23.39
CA ILE A 855 1.65 -21.60 -24.15
C ILE A 855 2.25 -22.60 -23.16
N LYS A 856 1.90 -23.88 -23.28
CA LYS A 856 2.38 -24.95 -22.39
C LYS A 856 3.51 -25.74 -23.06
N HIS A 857 4.63 -25.90 -22.36
CA HIS A 857 5.79 -26.68 -22.82
C HIS A 857 6.40 -27.52 -21.68
N VAL A 858 7.12 -28.59 -22.02
CA VAL A 858 7.74 -29.52 -21.06
C VAL A 858 9.20 -29.78 -21.44
N TYR A 859 10.12 -29.31 -20.60
CA TYR A 859 11.55 -29.51 -20.81
C TYR A 859 12.00 -30.88 -20.32
N GLN A 860 12.63 -31.66 -21.21
CA GLN A 860 13.16 -33.00 -20.90
C GLN A 860 14.58 -32.98 -20.34
N ASN A 861 15.34 -31.92 -20.58
CA ASN A 861 16.75 -31.78 -20.17
C ASN A 861 16.90 -30.69 -19.10
N VAL A 862 17.88 -30.86 -18.22
CA VAL A 862 18.29 -29.88 -17.21
C VAL A 862 19.22 -28.84 -17.86
N GLY A 863 19.04 -27.56 -17.55
CA GLY A 863 19.86 -26.48 -18.12
C GLY A 863 19.20 -25.10 -18.09
N ILE A 864 19.88 -24.11 -18.68
CA ILE A 864 19.34 -22.77 -18.88
C ILE A 864 18.90 -22.65 -20.34
N PHE A 865 17.58 -22.56 -20.56
CA PHE A 865 16.96 -22.46 -21.87
C PHE A 865 16.68 -21.00 -22.20
N ARG A 866 17.02 -20.58 -23.43
CA ARG A 866 16.76 -19.24 -23.94
C ARG A 866 15.53 -19.27 -24.83
N VAL A 867 14.36 -19.12 -24.22
CA VAL A 867 13.10 -18.98 -24.95
C VAL A 867 13.12 -17.64 -25.69
N THR A 868 12.83 -17.66 -26.99
CA THR A 868 12.73 -16.45 -27.80
C THR A 868 11.39 -16.39 -28.50
N VAL A 869 10.67 -15.29 -28.31
CA VAL A 869 9.41 -14.99 -28.99
C VAL A 869 9.69 -13.89 -30.01
N GLN A 870 9.31 -14.11 -31.26
CA GLN A 870 9.25 -13.09 -32.29
C GLN A 870 7.80 -12.88 -32.73
N VAL A 871 7.39 -11.63 -32.88
CA VAL A 871 6.07 -11.26 -33.37
C VAL A 871 6.24 -10.39 -34.62
N ASP A 872 5.69 -10.85 -35.74
CA ASP A 872 5.80 -10.22 -37.05
C ASP A 872 4.41 -9.77 -37.55
N ASN A 873 4.34 -8.60 -38.19
CA ASN A 873 3.23 -8.23 -39.06
C ASN A 873 3.69 -7.39 -40.27
N SER A 874 2.75 -6.97 -41.12
CA SER A 874 3.03 -6.23 -42.35
C SER A 874 3.62 -4.81 -42.17
N LEU A 875 3.85 -4.37 -40.93
CA LEU A 875 4.40 -3.06 -40.59
C LEU A 875 5.72 -3.14 -39.81
N GLY A 876 6.12 -4.32 -39.32
CA GLY A 876 7.38 -4.54 -38.62
C GLY A 876 7.37 -5.81 -37.75
N SER A 877 8.45 -5.98 -36.99
CA SER A 877 8.69 -7.12 -36.10
C SER A 877 9.20 -6.65 -34.73
N ASP A 878 8.91 -7.41 -33.68
CA ASP A 878 9.48 -7.23 -32.33
C ASP A 878 9.87 -8.60 -31.75
N SER A 879 10.84 -8.63 -30.84
CA SER A 879 11.38 -9.89 -30.29
C SER A 879 11.72 -9.77 -28.81
N ALA A 880 11.32 -10.76 -28.03
CA ALA A 880 11.54 -10.84 -26.58
C ALA A 880 12.23 -12.16 -26.20
N VAL A 881 13.01 -12.13 -25.11
CA VAL A 881 13.83 -13.25 -24.66
C VAL A 881 13.57 -13.53 -23.17
N LEU A 882 13.31 -14.79 -22.83
CA LEU A 882 13.25 -15.28 -21.46
C LEU A 882 14.37 -16.31 -21.26
N TYR A 883 15.11 -16.20 -20.16
CA TYR A 883 16.00 -17.26 -19.70
C TYR A 883 15.29 -18.06 -18.61
N LEU A 884 15.04 -19.34 -18.87
CA LEU A 884 14.39 -20.26 -17.94
C LEU A 884 15.41 -21.28 -17.45
N HIS A 885 15.56 -21.41 -16.14
CA HIS A 885 16.44 -22.40 -15.53
C HIS A 885 15.64 -23.65 -15.16
N VAL A 886 15.83 -24.72 -15.93
CA VAL A 886 15.22 -26.04 -15.67
C VAL A 886 16.17 -26.85 -14.79
N THR A 887 15.69 -27.24 -13.62
CA THR A 887 16.44 -27.98 -12.60
C THR A 887 15.89 -29.39 -12.39
N CYS A 888 16.74 -30.31 -11.96
CA CYS A 888 16.34 -31.57 -11.32
C CYS A 888 16.46 -31.39 -9.80
N PRO A 889 15.56 -31.93 -8.95
CA PRO A 889 15.75 -31.91 -7.50
C PRO A 889 17.05 -32.62 -7.08
N LEU A 890 17.77 -32.02 -6.13
CA LEU A 890 18.98 -32.59 -5.53
C LEU A 890 18.58 -33.51 -4.36
N GLU A 891 18.98 -34.78 -4.40
CA GLU A 891 18.65 -35.75 -3.35
C GLU A 891 19.75 -35.84 -2.28
N HIS A 892 21.02 -35.95 -2.71
CA HIS A 892 22.16 -36.15 -1.82
C HIS A 892 23.43 -35.43 -2.28
N VAL A 893 24.26 -35.06 -1.30
CA VAL A 893 25.60 -34.47 -1.46
C VAL A 893 26.61 -35.32 -0.68
N HIS A 894 27.80 -35.51 -1.23
CA HIS A 894 28.92 -36.12 -0.52
C HIS A 894 30.22 -35.34 -0.69
N LEU A 895 30.89 -35.01 0.42
CA LEU A 895 32.15 -34.30 0.43
C LEU A 895 33.32 -35.27 0.21
N SER A 896 33.85 -35.39 -1.00
CA SER A 896 35.10 -36.12 -1.26
C SER A 896 36.31 -35.33 -0.73
N LEU A 897 37.13 -35.97 0.12
CA LEU A 897 38.23 -35.33 0.84
C LEU A 897 39.16 -36.41 1.43
N PRO A 898 40.50 -36.27 1.40
CA PRO A 898 41.43 -37.24 1.98
C PRO A 898 41.40 -37.25 3.53
N PHE A 899 41.72 -38.40 4.14
CA PHE A 899 41.63 -38.59 5.59
C PHE A 899 42.76 -37.90 6.38
N VAL A 900 43.96 -37.79 5.79
CA VAL A 900 45.15 -37.18 6.39
C VAL A 900 45.89 -36.35 5.33
N THR A 901 46.49 -35.23 5.73
CA THR A 901 47.42 -34.46 4.88
C THR A 901 48.62 -33.95 5.69
N THR A 902 49.69 -33.56 4.97
CA THR A 902 50.81 -32.86 5.60
C THR A 902 50.53 -31.36 5.67
N LYS A 903 51.04 -30.70 6.71
CA LYS A 903 51.02 -29.24 6.88
C LYS A 903 51.50 -28.51 5.62
N ASN A 904 50.87 -27.37 5.30
CA ASN A 904 51.11 -26.51 4.13
C ASN A 904 50.91 -27.15 2.73
N LYS A 905 50.49 -28.42 2.64
CA LYS A 905 50.21 -29.11 1.36
C LYS A 905 48.81 -28.80 0.85
N GLU A 906 48.64 -28.81 -0.47
CA GLU A 906 47.35 -28.59 -1.11
C GLU A 906 46.46 -29.82 -0.95
N VAL A 907 45.22 -29.57 -0.51
CA VAL A 907 44.16 -30.58 -0.41
C VAL A 907 43.03 -30.14 -1.32
N ASN A 908 42.65 -31.04 -2.22
CA ASN A 908 41.45 -30.89 -3.05
C ASN A 908 40.26 -31.47 -2.29
N ALA A 909 39.20 -30.68 -2.16
CA ALA A 909 37.90 -31.13 -1.67
C ALA A 909 36.87 -30.99 -2.79
N THR A 910 36.03 -32.00 -2.99
CA THR A 910 35.08 -32.05 -4.11
C THR A 910 33.70 -32.50 -3.63
N ALA A 911 32.67 -31.69 -3.88
CA ALA A 911 31.28 -32.03 -3.63
C ALA A 911 30.75 -32.93 -4.76
N VAL A 912 30.52 -34.20 -4.45
CA VAL A 912 29.87 -35.18 -5.34
C VAL A 912 28.36 -35.09 -5.12
N LEU A 913 27.59 -35.16 -6.21
CA LEU A 913 26.15 -34.90 -6.22
C LEU A 913 25.36 -36.10 -6.73
N TRP A 914 24.19 -36.33 -6.15
CA TRP A 914 23.20 -37.29 -6.63
C TRP A 914 21.80 -36.63 -6.70
N PRO A 915 21.16 -36.61 -7.90
CA PRO A 915 21.74 -36.93 -9.21
C PRO A 915 22.90 -35.99 -9.58
N SER A 916 23.70 -36.35 -10.59
CA SER A 916 24.87 -35.56 -11.00
C SER A 916 24.54 -34.40 -11.98
N GLN A 917 23.35 -34.39 -12.57
CA GLN A 917 22.88 -33.37 -13.50
C GLN A 917 21.70 -32.59 -12.89
N VAL A 918 22.03 -31.63 -12.04
CA VAL A 918 21.06 -30.91 -11.18
C VAL A 918 20.69 -29.54 -11.76
N GLY A 919 21.66 -28.87 -12.39
CA GLY A 919 21.54 -27.52 -12.94
C GLY A 919 22.71 -26.65 -12.47
N THR A 920 22.53 -25.33 -12.49
CA THR A 920 23.47 -24.40 -11.84
C THR A 920 23.31 -24.48 -10.32
N LEU A 921 24.43 -24.60 -9.60
CA LEU A 921 24.49 -24.77 -8.16
C LEU A 921 25.46 -23.78 -7.51
N THR A 922 25.19 -23.42 -6.26
CA THR A 922 26.09 -22.60 -5.44
C THR A 922 26.65 -23.44 -4.31
N TYR A 923 27.97 -23.58 -4.26
CA TYR A 923 28.69 -24.32 -3.23
C TYR A 923 29.23 -23.35 -2.18
N VAL A 924 28.93 -23.61 -0.91
CA VAL A 924 29.29 -22.77 0.23
C VAL A 924 30.18 -23.60 1.16
N TRP A 925 31.47 -23.25 1.20
CA TRP A 925 32.51 -24.02 1.85
C TRP A 925 32.93 -23.38 3.17
N TRP A 926 32.84 -24.16 4.24
CA TRP A 926 33.27 -23.80 5.58
C TRP A 926 34.50 -24.64 5.95
N TYR A 927 35.60 -24.01 6.30
CA TYR A 927 36.82 -24.70 6.75
C TYR A 927 37.37 -24.03 8.02
N GLY A 928 37.70 -24.85 9.03
CA GLY A 928 38.11 -24.34 10.34
C GLY A 928 36.96 -23.65 11.09
N ASN A 929 37.27 -22.54 11.77
CA ASN A 929 36.34 -21.79 12.62
C ASN A 929 36.09 -20.36 12.10
N ASN A 930 36.09 -20.18 10.77
CA ASN A 930 35.85 -18.90 10.13
C ASN A 930 34.34 -18.59 10.09
N THR A 931 33.97 -17.33 10.36
CA THR A 931 32.58 -16.85 10.31
C THR A 931 32.09 -16.54 8.89
N GLU A 932 33.00 -16.44 7.93
CA GLU A 932 32.73 -16.17 6.51
C GLU A 932 33.05 -17.42 5.67
N PRO A 933 32.10 -17.96 4.89
CA PRO A 933 32.33 -19.09 4.01
C PRO A 933 32.91 -18.66 2.65
N LEU A 934 33.64 -19.56 2.00
CA LEU A 934 34.04 -19.41 0.60
C LEU A 934 32.89 -19.87 -0.31
N ILE A 935 32.43 -19.02 -1.22
CA ILE A 935 31.35 -19.34 -2.16
C ILE A 935 31.93 -19.59 -3.56
N THR A 936 31.58 -20.73 -4.18
CA THR A 936 32.02 -21.11 -5.53
C THR A 936 30.87 -21.62 -6.40
N LEU A 937 31.04 -21.54 -7.72
CA LEU A 937 30.17 -22.19 -8.72
C LEU A 937 30.72 -23.55 -9.17
N GLU A 938 32.01 -23.80 -8.94
CA GLU A 938 32.65 -25.10 -9.17
C GLU A 938 32.54 -25.96 -7.92
N GLY A 939 32.26 -27.25 -8.12
CA GLY A 939 32.10 -28.24 -7.05
C GLY A 939 33.41 -28.73 -6.42
N SER A 940 34.55 -28.09 -6.71
CA SER A 940 35.86 -28.44 -6.19
C SER A 940 36.65 -27.21 -5.75
N ILE A 941 37.34 -27.30 -4.61
CA ILE A 941 38.25 -26.26 -4.11
C ILE A 941 39.58 -26.86 -3.62
N SER A 942 40.64 -26.05 -3.65
CA SER A 942 41.98 -26.40 -3.17
C SER A 942 42.44 -25.43 -2.08
N PHE A 943 42.92 -25.94 -0.95
CA PHE A 943 43.37 -25.13 0.20
C PHE A 943 44.55 -25.77 0.94
N LYS A 944 45.15 -25.03 1.87
CA LYS A 944 46.31 -25.43 2.69
C LYS A 944 46.01 -25.24 4.17
N PHE A 945 46.43 -26.20 5.01
CA PHE A 945 46.37 -26.07 6.47
C PHE A 945 47.70 -25.61 7.05
N THR A 946 47.67 -24.58 7.89
CA THR A 946 48.84 -23.99 8.55
C THR A 946 49.06 -24.51 9.98
N SER A 947 48.01 -25.07 10.61
CA SER A 947 48.03 -25.67 11.95
C SER A 947 47.82 -27.18 11.89
N GLU A 948 48.54 -27.92 12.74
CA GLU A 948 48.29 -29.35 12.96
C GLU A 948 46.98 -29.60 13.71
N GLY A 949 46.49 -30.84 13.66
CA GLY A 949 45.31 -31.32 14.37
C GLY A 949 44.14 -31.68 13.46
N MET A 950 43.00 -31.97 14.09
CA MET A 950 41.76 -32.33 13.41
C MET A 950 41.03 -31.07 12.94
N ASN A 951 40.85 -30.92 11.63
CA ASN A 951 40.14 -29.80 11.02
C ASN A 951 38.81 -30.27 10.43
N THR A 952 37.72 -29.57 10.75
CA THR A 952 36.39 -29.77 10.14
C THR A 952 36.26 -28.98 8.84
N ILE A 953 35.69 -29.62 7.83
CA ILE A 953 35.22 -28.99 6.59
C ILE A 953 33.77 -29.39 6.35
N THR A 954 32.93 -28.40 6.07
CA THR A 954 31.54 -28.59 5.62
C THR A 954 31.38 -27.96 4.25
N VAL A 955 30.75 -28.68 3.33
CA VAL A 955 30.20 -28.08 2.11
C VAL A 955 28.68 -28.05 2.21
N GLN A 956 28.08 -26.90 1.91
CA GLN A 956 26.64 -26.77 1.70
C GLN A 956 26.42 -26.48 0.21
N VAL A 957 25.45 -27.15 -0.40
CA VAL A 957 25.10 -27.01 -1.82
C VAL A 957 23.69 -26.49 -1.90
N SER A 958 23.53 -25.29 -2.48
CA SER A 958 22.23 -24.68 -2.74
C SER A 958 21.77 -25.01 -4.16
N ALA A 959 20.61 -25.66 -4.25
CA ALA A 959 19.92 -26.10 -5.45
C ALA A 959 18.55 -25.40 -5.53
N GLY A 960 18.56 -24.09 -5.77
CA GLY A 960 17.35 -23.27 -5.87
C GLY A 960 16.64 -23.09 -4.52
N ASN A 961 15.68 -23.97 -4.21
CA ASN A 961 14.92 -23.99 -2.96
C ASN A 961 15.46 -24.99 -1.92
N ALA A 962 16.30 -25.95 -2.33
CA ALA A 962 16.90 -26.94 -1.44
C ALA A 962 18.33 -26.56 -1.05
N ILE A 963 18.70 -26.77 0.22
CA ILE A 963 20.08 -26.67 0.71
C ILE A 963 20.43 -27.99 1.39
N LEU A 964 21.40 -28.72 0.85
CA LEU A 964 21.96 -29.94 1.44
C LEU A 964 23.40 -29.68 1.90
N GLN A 965 23.89 -30.49 2.84
CA GLN A 965 25.25 -30.33 3.38
C GLN A 965 25.88 -31.67 3.78
N ASP A 966 27.20 -31.78 3.64
CA ASP A 966 28.03 -32.87 4.18
C ASP A 966 29.26 -32.30 4.89
N THR A 967 29.69 -32.96 5.96
CA THR A 967 30.77 -32.53 6.85
C THR A 967 31.76 -33.67 7.06
N LYS A 968 33.04 -33.41 6.81
CA LYS A 968 34.14 -34.34 7.11
C LYS A 968 35.23 -33.69 7.96
N THR A 969 35.95 -34.54 8.66
CA THR A 969 37.18 -34.19 9.37
C THR A 969 38.39 -34.71 8.62
N ILE A 970 39.45 -33.89 8.57
CA ILE A 970 40.78 -34.27 8.08
C ILE A 970 41.81 -34.04 9.17
N ALA A 971 42.76 -34.96 9.31
CA ALA A 971 43.89 -34.82 10.22
C ALA A 971 45.08 -34.16 9.51
N VAL A 972 45.74 -33.21 10.19
CA VAL A 972 46.88 -32.45 9.66
C VAL A 972 48.09 -32.62 10.58
N TYR A 973 49.23 -33.04 10.03
CA TYR A 973 50.50 -33.22 10.76
C TYR A 973 51.70 -32.73 9.95
N GLU A 974 52.84 -32.43 10.58
CA GLU A 974 54.12 -32.17 9.88
C GLU A 974 54.63 -33.43 9.17
N GLU A 975 54.66 -34.57 9.86
CA GLU A 975 55.10 -35.87 9.33
C GLU A 975 54.17 -37.00 9.78
N PHE A 976 54.00 -38.02 8.92
CA PHE A 976 53.33 -39.29 9.25
C PHE A 976 53.84 -40.41 8.31
N ARG A 977 53.68 -41.67 8.71
CA ARG A 977 53.86 -42.83 7.82
C ARG A 977 52.52 -43.41 7.40
N SER A 978 52.43 -43.95 6.19
CA SER A 978 51.24 -44.63 5.67
C SER A 978 51.59 -46.06 5.26
N LEU A 979 50.80 -47.02 5.72
CA LEU A 979 50.90 -48.44 5.37
C LEU A 979 49.58 -48.89 4.75
N ARG A 980 49.65 -49.54 3.59
CA ARG A 980 48.47 -50.10 2.93
C ARG A 980 48.13 -51.45 3.57
N LEU A 981 46.86 -51.64 3.93
CA LEU A 981 46.33 -52.88 4.47
C LEU A 981 45.47 -53.58 3.41
N ALA A 982 45.65 -54.89 3.30
CA ALA A 982 44.80 -55.80 2.52
C ALA A 982 44.12 -56.80 3.46
N PHE A 983 42.97 -57.33 3.05
CA PHE A 983 42.18 -58.27 3.84
C PHE A 983 42.10 -59.65 3.20
N SER A 984 41.78 -60.67 4.00
CA SER A 984 41.32 -61.95 3.46
C SER A 984 40.05 -61.76 2.60
N PRO A 985 39.91 -62.46 1.45
CA PRO A 985 38.77 -62.29 0.51
C PRO A 985 37.39 -62.37 1.16
N ASN A 986 37.26 -63.12 2.26
CA ASN A 986 36.07 -63.24 3.11
C ASN A 986 35.41 -61.91 3.53
N LEU A 987 36.09 -60.76 3.43
CA LEU A 987 35.52 -59.45 3.72
C LEU A 987 34.76 -58.83 2.52
N ASP A 988 35.18 -59.14 1.28
CA ASP A 988 34.62 -58.55 0.07
C ASP A 988 33.17 -58.99 -0.16
N ASP A 989 32.86 -60.26 0.16
CA ASP A 989 31.50 -60.83 0.15
C ASP A 989 30.50 -60.09 1.08
N TYR A 990 30.99 -59.24 1.99
CA TYR A 990 30.20 -58.49 2.97
C TYR A 990 30.51 -56.99 2.99
N ASN A 991 31.10 -56.44 1.92
CA ASN A 991 31.34 -55.00 1.77
C ASN A 991 30.17 -54.34 0.99
N PRO A 992 29.27 -53.60 1.65
CA PRO A 992 28.14 -52.92 1.01
C PRO A 992 28.52 -51.55 0.39
N ASP A 993 29.80 -51.19 0.36
CA ASP A 993 30.35 -49.91 -0.14
C ASP A 993 29.79 -48.63 0.52
N ILE A 994 29.14 -48.72 1.70
CA ILE A 994 28.62 -47.54 2.45
C ILE A 994 29.67 -46.93 3.42
N PRO A 995 29.68 -45.60 3.62
CA PRO A 995 30.64 -44.93 4.52
C PRO A 995 30.57 -45.37 5.99
N GLU A 996 29.39 -45.74 6.49
CA GLU A 996 29.14 -46.09 7.90
C GLU A 996 29.82 -47.42 8.24
N TRP A 997 29.61 -48.43 7.38
CA TRP A 997 30.29 -49.72 7.46
C TRP A 997 31.81 -49.54 7.39
N ARG A 998 32.32 -48.70 6.47
CA ARG A 998 33.76 -48.39 6.42
C ARG A 998 34.28 -47.78 7.71
N ARG A 999 33.55 -46.85 8.34
CA ARG A 999 33.92 -46.25 9.64
C ARG A 999 33.95 -47.29 10.76
N ASP A 1000 32.98 -48.21 10.79
CA ASP A 1000 32.90 -49.26 11.80
C ASP A 1000 33.99 -50.32 11.65
N ILE A 1001 34.22 -50.82 10.42
CA ILE A 1001 35.34 -51.74 10.13
C ILE A 1001 36.68 -51.06 10.42
N SER A 1002 36.86 -49.78 10.08
CA SER A 1002 38.05 -49.00 10.46
C SER A 1002 38.26 -48.96 11.98
N ARG A 1003 37.18 -48.82 12.76
CA ARG A 1003 37.22 -48.84 14.24
C ARG A 1003 37.61 -50.23 14.78
N VAL A 1004 37.10 -51.30 14.19
CA VAL A 1004 37.45 -52.69 14.54
C VAL A 1004 38.92 -52.96 14.25
N ILE A 1005 39.42 -52.65 13.04
CA ILE A 1005 40.83 -52.83 12.68
C ILE A 1005 41.74 -52.00 13.60
N LYS A 1006 41.40 -50.73 13.87
CA LYS A 1006 42.13 -49.88 14.81
C LYS A 1006 42.19 -50.51 16.21
N LYS A 1007 41.10 -51.12 16.69
CA LYS A 1007 41.08 -51.83 17.97
C LYS A 1007 42.01 -53.05 17.93
N SER A 1008 41.88 -53.95 16.95
CA SER A 1008 42.73 -55.14 16.81
C SER A 1008 44.22 -54.78 16.69
N LEU A 1009 44.57 -53.69 16.00
CA LEU A 1009 45.95 -53.20 15.90
C LEU A 1009 46.50 -52.76 17.28
N VAL A 1010 45.72 -51.98 18.04
CA VAL A 1010 46.11 -51.54 19.40
C VAL A 1010 46.29 -52.75 20.33
N GLU A 1011 45.36 -53.71 20.30
CA GLU A 1011 45.41 -54.92 21.13
C GLU A 1011 46.58 -55.85 20.77
N ALA A 1012 46.93 -55.98 19.48
CA ALA A 1012 48.02 -56.85 19.02
C ALA A 1012 49.43 -56.24 19.18
N THR A 1013 49.54 -54.92 19.36
CA THR A 1013 50.83 -54.18 19.37
C THR A 1013 51.14 -53.46 20.68
N GLY A 1014 50.14 -53.06 21.46
CA GLY A 1014 50.31 -52.18 22.62
C GLY A 1014 50.54 -50.70 22.28
N ILE A 1015 50.51 -50.31 21.00
CA ILE A 1015 50.68 -48.92 20.57
C ILE A 1015 49.43 -48.10 20.98
N PRO A 1016 49.56 -46.93 21.64
CA PRO A 1016 48.40 -46.15 22.07
C PRO A 1016 47.53 -45.70 20.89
N SER A 1017 46.21 -45.77 21.04
CA SER A 1017 45.25 -45.57 19.94
C SER A 1017 45.27 -44.18 19.29
N GLN A 1018 45.92 -43.19 19.91
CA GLN A 1018 46.14 -41.86 19.33
C GLN A 1018 47.10 -41.87 18.13
N HIS A 1019 48.03 -42.83 18.06
CA HIS A 1019 49.04 -42.95 16.98
C HIS A 1019 48.53 -43.66 15.73
N ILE A 1020 47.33 -44.23 15.79
CA ILE A 1020 46.80 -45.14 14.77
C ILE A 1020 45.52 -44.53 14.22
N LEU A 1021 45.55 -44.07 12.96
CA LEU A 1021 44.34 -43.82 12.19
C LEU A 1021 44.19 -44.91 11.13
N VAL A 1022 43.01 -45.50 11.02
CA VAL A 1022 42.68 -46.46 9.95
C VAL A 1022 41.55 -45.86 9.13
N ALA A 1023 41.67 -45.94 7.81
CA ALA A 1023 40.60 -45.60 6.87
C ALA A 1023 40.43 -46.74 5.85
N VAL A 1024 39.33 -47.48 5.96
CA VAL A 1024 38.88 -48.39 4.89
C VAL A 1024 38.45 -47.56 3.68
N LEU A 1025 38.86 -48.00 2.50
CA LEU A 1025 38.70 -47.28 1.23
C LEU A 1025 37.47 -47.81 0.45
N PRO A 1026 36.90 -47.02 -0.48
CA PRO A 1026 35.79 -47.46 -1.33
C PRO A 1026 36.23 -48.45 -2.41
N GLY A 1027 35.29 -49.26 -2.89
CA GLY A 1027 35.50 -50.24 -3.97
C GLY A 1027 36.03 -51.62 -3.52
N LEU A 1028 36.30 -52.46 -4.52
CA LEU A 1028 36.75 -53.85 -4.37
C LEU A 1028 38.02 -54.11 -5.20
N PRO A 1029 38.96 -54.98 -4.75
CA PRO A 1029 38.95 -55.68 -3.46
C PRO A 1029 39.12 -54.70 -2.28
N THR A 1030 38.53 -55.04 -1.13
CA THR A 1030 38.53 -54.16 0.03
C THR A 1030 39.97 -53.92 0.52
N ALA A 1031 40.30 -52.66 0.77
CA ALA A 1031 41.60 -52.27 1.28
C ALA A 1031 41.44 -51.11 2.29
N ALA A 1032 42.44 -50.91 3.13
CA ALA A 1032 42.48 -49.77 4.04
C ALA A 1032 43.86 -49.12 4.05
N GLU A 1033 43.95 -47.89 4.51
CA GLU A 1033 45.22 -47.24 4.83
C GLU A 1033 45.32 -47.00 6.34
N LEU A 1034 46.47 -47.40 6.88
CA LEU A 1034 46.89 -47.20 8.26
C LEU A 1034 47.89 -46.05 8.28
N PHE A 1035 47.51 -44.96 8.93
CA PHE A 1035 48.38 -43.80 9.14
C PHE A 1035 48.95 -43.87 10.56
N VAL A 1036 50.28 -43.85 10.66
CA VAL A 1036 51.04 -43.81 11.91
C VAL A 1036 51.39 -42.36 12.21
N LEU A 1037 50.90 -41.88 13.35
CA LEU A 1037 50.89 -40.46 13.72
C LEU A 1037 51.89 -40.16 14.86
N PRO A 1038 52.55 -38.98 14.85
CA PRO A 1038 53.56 -38.60 15.84
C PRO A 1038 52.98 -38.36 17.24
N TYR A 1039 53.85 -38.28 18.24
CA TYR A 1039 53.47 -38.11 19.64
C TYR A 1039 53.10 -36.65 19.96
N GLN A 1040 51.84 -36.42 20.35
CA GLN A 1040 51.35 -35.12 20.81
C GLN A 1040 51.22 -35.10 22.34
N ASP A 1041 52.33 -34.91 23.04
CA ASP A 1041 52.29 -34.47 24.44
C ASP A 1041 52.04 -32.96 24.52
N GLY A 1042 51.16 -32.54 25.44
CA GLY A 1042 50.77 -31.13 25.61
C GLY A 1042 51.83 -30.22 26.21
N THR A 1043 53.01 -30.76 26.54
CA THR A 1043 54.15 -30.04 27.10
C THR A 1043 55.25 -29.89 26.05
N ARG A 1044 55.75 -28.67 25.86
CA ARG A 1044 56.86 -28.36 24.94
C ARG A 1044 58.14 -29.15 25.30
N GLU A 1045 58.99 -29.29 24.29
CA GLU A 1045 60.37 -29.81 24.36
C GLU A 1045 60.51 -31.34 24.53
N ASN A 1046 60.04 -32.07 23.52
CA ASN A 1046 60.86 -33.11 22.87
C ASN A 1046 60.35 -33.38 21.44
N LYS A 1047 61.01 -32.80 20.41
CA LYS A 1047 60.85 -33.28 19.03
C LYS A 1047 61.61 -34.61 18.91
N ARG A 1048 60.90 -35.73 19.09
CA ARG A 1048 61.42 -37.05 18.71
C ARG A 1048 61.52 -37.17 17.19
N SER A 1049 62.47 -37.96 16.73
CA SER A 1049 62.90 -38.04 15.33
C SER A 1049 61.97 -38.93 14.49
N PRO A 1050 62.05 -38.84 13.14
CA PRO A 1050 61.37 -39.78 12.24
C PRO A 1050 61.76 -41.25 12.46
N GLU A 1051 62.85 -41.53 13.19
CA GLU A 1051 63.23 -42.87 13.63
C GLU A 1051 62.17 -43.54 14.53
N ASP A 1052 61.48 -42.79 15.41
CA ASP A 1052 60.38 -43.31 16.24
C ASP A 1052 59.21 -43.78 15.36
N LEU A 1053 58.86 -43.03 14.30
CA LEU A 1053 57.80 -43.41 13.36
C LEU A 1053 58.17 -44.67 12.56
N GLU A 1054 59.45 -44.82 12.20
CA GLU A 1054 59.93 -46.01 11.52
C GLU A 1054 59.84 -47.23 12.43
N GLN A 1055 60.35 -47.14 13.67
CA GLN A 1055 60.29 -48.21 14.66
C GLN A 1055 58.84 -48.66 14.96
N ILE A 1056 57.92 -47.71 15.11
CA ILE A 1056 56.49 -48.01 15.29
C ILE A 1056 55.92 -48.73 14.05
N SER A 1057 56.33 -48.32 12.84
CA SER A 1057 55.90 -48.97 11.59
C SER A 1057 56.46 -50.39 11.45
N GLU A 1058 57.71 -50.65 11.84
CA GLU A 1058 58.31 -52.00 11.84
C GLU A 1058 57.56 -52.94 12.79
N VAL A 1059 57.20 -52.47 13.99
CA VAL A 1059 56.40 -53.24 14.96
C VAL A 1059 55.01 -53.58 14.39
N LEU A 1060 54.36 -52.63 13.72
CA LEU A 1060 53.07 -52.84 13.06
C LEU A 1060 53.17 -53.86 11.92
N ILE A 1061 54.15 -53.70 11.02
CA ILE A 1061 54.40 -54.62 9.88
C ILE A 1061 54.72 -56.03 10.39
N HIS A 1062 55.57 -56.15 11.40
CA HIS A 1062 55.91 -57.44 12.01
C HIS A 1062 54.68 -58.14 12.60
N LYS A 1063 53.80 -57.42 13.31
CA LYS A 1063 52.56 -57.98 13.88
C LYS A 1063 51.51 -58.34 12.82
N LEU A 1064 51.39 -57.55 11.75
CA LEU A 1064 50.54 -57.85 10.59
C LEU A 1064 51.03 -59.11 9.85
N ASN A 1065 52.33 -59.21 9.58
CA ASN A 1065 52.93 -60.36 8.89
C ASN A 1065 52.89 -61.66 9.72
N GLN A 1066 52.76 -61.56 11.05
CA GLN A 1066 52.51 -62.70 11.95
C GLN A 1066 51.02 -63.12 12.01
N ASN A 1067 50.12 -62.50 11.23
CA ASN A 1067 48.66 -62.71 11.25
C ASN A 1067 48.00 -62.51 12.63
N LEU A 1068 48.67 -61.76 13.53
CA LEU A 1068 48.16 -61.47 14.87
C LEU A 1068 47.05 -60.41 14.87
N VAL A 1069 46.88 -59.70 13.75
CA VAL A 1069 45.81 -58.72 13.55
C VAL A 1069 44.68 -59.36 12.75
N HIS A 1070 43.63 -59.75 13.47
CA HIS A 1070 42.41 -60.31 12.88
C HIS A 1070 41.17 -59.86 13.66
N PHE A 1071 39.99 -60.12 13.09
CA PHE A 1071 38.71 -59.97 13.76
C PHE A 1071 37.69 -60.98 13.23
N GLU A 1072 36.64 -61.27 14.00
CA GLU A 1072 35.49 -62.03 13.52
C GLU A 1072 34.40 -61.04 13.10
N LEU A 1073 33.96 -61.11 11.84
CA LEU A 1073 32.93 -60.22 11.28
C LEU A 1073 31.52 -60.66 11.69
N LYS A 1074 31.32 -61.98 11.75
CA LYS A 1074 30.13 -62.68 12.23
C LYS A 1074 30.54 -64.13 12.59
N PRO A 1075 29.76 -64.87 13.40
CA PRO A 1075 30.11 -66.24 13.79
C PRO A 1075 30.55 -67.12 12.61
N GLY A 1076 31.80 -67.61 12.68
CA GLY A 1076 32.42 -68.45 11.66
C GLY A 1076 33.07 -67.72 10.48
N VAL A 1077 33.09 -66.38 10.45
CA VAL A 1077 33.78 -65.58 9.42
C VAL A 1077 34.88 -64.74 10.06
N GLN A 1078 36.06 -65.33 10.14
CA GLN A 1078 37.30 -64.66 10.52
C GLN A 1078 37.87 -63.88 9.34
N VAL A 1079 38.28 -62.64 9.59
CA VAL A 1079 38.95 -61.74 8.64
C VAL A 1079 40.38 -61.51 9.13
N LEU A 1080 41.34 -61.79 8.25
CA LEU A 1080 42.76 -61.51 8.48
C LEU A 1080 43.14 -60.15 7.88
N VAL A 1081 44.04 -59.43 8.54
CA VAL A 1081 44.58 -58.14 8.07
C VAL A 1081 46.07 -58.30 7.77
N HIS A 1082 46.48 -57.96 6.56
CA HIS A 1082 47.85 -58.12 6.07
C HIS A 1082 48.43 -56.77 5.61
N ALA A 1083 49.75 -56.60 5.74
CA ALA A 1083 50.45 -55.45 5.18
C ALA A 1083 50.70 -55.65 3.68
N ALA A 1084 50.23 -54.71 2.85
CA ALA A 1084 50.74 -54.53 1.50
C ALA A 1084 51.95 -53.58 1.53
N HIS A 1085 52.89 -53.75 0.61
CA HIS A 1085 54.23 -53.15 0.66
C HIS A 1085 54.28 -51.66 1.02
N LEU A 1086 55.31 -51.28 1.79
CA LEU A 1086 55.68 -49.90 2.09
C LEU A 1086 55.78 -49.04 0.82
N THR A 1087 54.84 -48.13 0.65
CA THR A 1087 54.89 -47.07 -0.35
C THR A 1087 55.30 -45.76 0.29
N ALA A 1088 56.39 -45.15 -0.19
CA ALA A 1088 56.74 -43.77 0.14
C ALA A 1088 55.79 -42.78 -0.57
N ALA A 1089 54.56 -42.69 -0.06
CA ALA A 1089 53.54 -41.68 -0.34
C ALA A 1089 53.27 -41.30 -1.82
N PRO A 1090 52.43 -42.05 -2.55
CA PRO A 1090 51.54 -41.44 -3.54
C PRO A 1090 50.40 -40.70 -2.83
N LEU A 1091 50.03 -39.51 -3.31
CA LEU A 1091 48.68 -38.99 -3.06
C LEU A 1091 47.69 -39.83 -3.88
N VAL A 1092 46.63 -40.35 -3.25
CA VAL A 1092 45.51 -40.92 -3.99
C VAL A 1092 44.59 -39.76 -4.40
N ASP A 1093 44.74 -39.30 -5.64
CA ASP A 1093 43.71 -38.51 -6.29
C ASP A 1093 42.45 -39.38 -6.42
N LEU A 1094 41.36 -38.98 -5.76
CA LEU A 1094 40.05 -39.61 -5.85
C LEU A 1094 39.34 -39.24 -7.17
N THR A 1095 40.04 -39.42 -8.29
CA THR A 1095 39.41 -39.55 -9.60
C THR A 1095 38.68 -40.90 -9.65
N PRO A 1096 37.43 -40.96 -10.13
CA PRO A 1096 36.76 -42.23 -10.34
C PRO A 1096 37.47 -42.94 -11.50
N THR A 1097 38.23 -44.01 -11.19
CA THR A 1097 38.80 -44.88 -12.21
C THR A 1097 37.69 -45.39 -13.11
N HIS A 1098 37.81 -45.11 -14.41
CA HIS A 1098 36.75 -45.43 -15.37
C HIS A 1098 36.32 -46.89 -15.24
N SER A 1099 35.01 -47.09 -15.06
CA SER A 1099 34.42 -48.40 -14.79
C SER A 1099 34.97 -49.47 -15.73
N GLY A 1100 35.25 -50.67 -15.18
CA GLY A 1100 35.67 -51.83 -15.97
C GLY A 1100 34.70 -52.16 -17.11
N SER A 1101 33.43 -51.71 -17.03
CA SER A 1101 32.48 -51.79 -18.15
C SER A 1101 32.95 -51.04 -19.40
N ALA A 1102 33.69 -49.93 -19.30
CA ALA A 1102 34.20 -49.19 -20.46
C ALA A 1102 35.31 -49.96 -21.18
N MET A 1103 36.22 -50.60 -20.43
CA MET A 1103 37.28 -51.43 -21.02
C MET A 1103 36.74 -52.78 -21.51
N LEU A 1104 35.73 -53.36 -20.84
CA LEU A 1104 34.96 -54.51 -21.32
C LEU A 1104 34.07 -54.16 -22.53
N MET A 1105 33.59 -52.91 -22.66
CA MET A 1105 32.89 -52.43 -23.85
C MET A 1105 33.84 -52.16 -25.01
N LEU A 1106 35.05 -51.64 -24.77
CA LEU A 1106 36.09 -51.57 -25.80
C LEU A 1106 36.50 -52.98 -26.25
N LEU A 1107 36.68 -53.92 -25.32
CA LEU A 1107 36.92 -55.32 -25.66
C LEU A 1107 35.73 -55.96 -26.37
N SER A 1108 34.47 -55.70 -25.97
CA SER A 1108 33.31 -56.27 -26.65
C SER A 1108 33.07 -55.64 -28.03
N VAL A 1109 33.34 -54.35 -28.22
CA VAL A 1109 33.33 -53.68 -29.54
C VAL A 1109 34.49 -54.18 -30.42
N VAL A 1110 35.65 -54.51 -29.85
CA VAL A 1110 36.75 -55.18 -30.58
C VAL A 1110 36.39 -56.64 -30.92
N PHE A 1111 35.76 -57.39 -30.02
CA PHE A 1111 35.30 -58.76 -30.29
C PHE A 1111 34.12 -58.81 -31.27
N VAL A 1112 33.18 -57.87 -31.20
CA VAL A 1112 32.10 -57.69 -32.18
C VAL A 1112 32.66 -57.18 -33.50
N GLY A 1113 33.64 -56.27 -33.49
CA GLY A 1113 34.36 -55.83 -34.68
C GLY A 1113 35.11 -56.97 -35.37
N LEU A 1114 35.79 -57.82 -34.61
CA LEU A 1114 36.43 -59.05 -35.09
C LEU A 1114 35.40 -60.08 -35.57
N ALA A 1115 34.28 -60.28 -34.87
CA ALA A 1115 33.22 -61.18 -35.29
C ALA A 1115 32.57 -60.69 -36.59
N VAL A 1116 32.27 -59.39 -36.72
CA VAL A 1116 31.77 -58.76 -37.95
C VAL A 1116 32.80 -58.86 -39.07
N PHE A 1117 34.10 -58.67 -38.80
CA PHE A 1117 35.17 -58.83 -39.79
C PHE A 1117 35.35 -60.28 -40.26
N VAL A 1118 35.25 -61.26 -39.35
CA VAL A 1118 35.28 -62.70 -39.65
C VAL A 1118 34.05 -63.11 -40.46
N ILE A 1119 32.85 -62.66 -40.05
CA ILE A 1119 31.60 -62.86 -40.80
C ILE A 1119 31.69 -62.18 -42.18
N TYR A 1120 32.27 -60.99 -42.29
CA TYR A 1120 32.47 -60.28 -43.55
C TYR A 1120 33.44 -61.00 -44.49
N LYS A 1121 34.54 -61.57 -43.96
CA LYS A 1121 35.44 -62.43 -44.73
C LYS A 1121 34.78 -63.74 -45.17
N PHE A 1122 34.09 -64.46 -44.27
CA PHE A 1122 33.38 -65.70 -44.63
C PHE A 1122 32.27 -65.44 -45.65
N LYS A 1123 31.51 -64.35 -45.50
CA LYS A 1123 30.40 -63.97 -46.39
C LYS A 1123 30.88 -63.46 -47.76
N ARG A 1124 32.16 -63.10 -47.92
CA ARG A 1124 32.81 -62.87 -49.23
C ARG A 1124 33.30 -64.15 -49.92
N GLY A 1125 33.34 -65.29 -49.24
CA GLY A 1125 33.81 -66.56 -49.83
C GLY A 1125 32.79 -67.27 -50.74
N TRP A 1126 31.51 -66.88 -50.69
CA TRP A 1126 30.41 -67.57 -51.38
C TRP A 1126 29.42 -66.60 -52.05
N ARG A 1127 29.88 -65.86 -53.07
CA ARG A 1127 29.08 -65.39 -54.22
C ARG A 1127 29.95 -64.68 -55.26
N ASP A 1128 30.47 -65.47 -56.20
CA ASP A 1128 30.88 -64.95 -57.50
C ASP A 1128 30.29 -65.84 -58.61
N ARG A 1129 29.13 -65.41 -59.12
CA ARG A 1129 28.53 -65.78 -60.42
C ARG A 1129 27.16 -65.11 -60.60
N SER A 1130 26.96 -64.57 -61.81
CA SER A 1130 25.66 -64.25 -62.45
C SER A 1130 24.78 -63.15 -61.82
N ALA A 1131 24.66 -62.04 -62.54
CA ALA A 1131 23.57 -61.07 -62.41
C ALA A 1131 22.47 -61.32 -63.47
N VAL A 1132 21.28 -60.67 -63.33
CA VAL A 1132 20.50 -59.97 -64.40
C VAL A 1132 18.99 -59.81 -64.06
N LYS A 1133 18.53 -58.55 -64.03
CA LYS A 1133 17.18 -57.97 -64.30
C LYS A 1133 15.89 -58.33 -63.50
N ASN A 1134 15.35 -57.26 -62.89
CA ASN A 1134 13.99 -56.67 -63.07
C ASN A 1134 12.74 -57.15 -62.28
N ILE A 1135 11.90 -56.14 -61.96
CA ILE A 1135 10.47 -56.18 -61.54
C ILE A 1135 10.25 -56.74 -60.10
N GLY A 1136 9.31 -56.26 -59.28
CA GLY A 1136 8.35 -55.14 -59.39
C GLY A 1136 7.47 -55.02 -58.12
N CYS A 1137 6.58 -54.01 -58.04
CA CYS A 1137 5.85 -53.65 -56.81
C CYS A 1137 4.58 -54.48 -56.50
N SER A 1138 4.33 -54.77 -55.22
CA SER A 1138 3.01 -54.92 -54.56
C SER A 1138 3.21 -55.15 -53.04
N CYS A 1139 2.30 -54.90 -52.09
CA CYS A 1139 0.83 -54.91 -52.14
C CYS A 1139 0.15 -53.84 -51.25
N ARG A 1140 -1.00 -53.35 -51.74
CA ARG A 1140 -2.29 -53.09 -51.04
C ARG A 1140 -2.32 -52.34 -49.69
N GLY A 1141 -3.03 -51.20 -49.72
CA GLY A 1141 -4.26 -51.07 -48.93
C GLY A 1141 -5.49 -50.99 -49.86
N PRO A 1142 -6.70 -51.30 -49.40
CA PRO A 1142 -7.96 -50.80 -49.99
C PRO A 1142 -8.31 -49.42 -49.37
N GLY A 1143 -8.98 -48.46 -50.01
CA GLY A 1143 -9.44 -48.34 -51.40
C GLY A 1143 -10.96 -48.40 -51.56
N PHE A 1144 -11.64 -47.28 -51.88
CA PHE A 1144 -12.85 -47.18 -52.73
C PHE A 1144 -13.29 -45.71 -52.98
N ASN A 1145 -13.49 -45.35 -54.27
CA ASN A 1145 -14.44 -44.39 -54.89
C ASN A 1145 -14.69 -42.93 -54.37
N SER A 1146 -15.05 -41.93 -55.20
CA SER A 1146 -15.13 -41.83 -56.68
C SER A 1146 -15.40 -40.40 -57.22
N GLN A 1147 -14.74 -40.05 -58.35
CA GLN A 1147 -15.20 -39.22 -59.51
C GLN A 1147 -15.72 -37.76 -59.29
N HIS A 1148 -15.41 -36.77 -60.14
CA HIS A 1148 -15.69 -36.72 -61.59
C HIS A 1148 -14.63 -35.99 -62.49
N GLN A 1149 -14.85 -36.00 -63.82
CA GLN A 1149 -13.96 -35.55 -64.93
C GLN A 1149 -14.30 -34.10 -65.42
N GLN A 1150 -13.60 -33.40 -66.33
CA GLN A 1150 -12.60 -33.67 -67.41
C GLN A 1150 -11.49 -32.56 -67.42
N GLY A 1151 -10.44 -32.46 -68.27
CA GLY A 1151 -9.96 -33.16 -69.48
C GLY A 1151 -10.12 -32.31 -70.78
N GLY A 1152 -9.15 -32.14 -71.71
CA GLY A 1152 -7.73 -32.55 -71.78
C GLY A 1152 -7.05 -32.22 -73.14
N SER A 1153 -5.74 -32.57 -73.32
CA SER A 1153 -4.85 -32.36 -74.51
C SER A 1153 -4.31 -30.91 -74.73
N GLN A 1154 -3.14 -30.63 -75.37
CA GLN A 1154 -2.18 -31.44 -76.16
C GLN A 1154 -0.72 -30.86 -76.20
N ALA A 1155 0.31 -31.73 -76.27
CA ALA A 1155 1.67 -31.61 -76.91
C ALA A 1155 2.78 -30.54 -76.58
N SER A 1156 4.01 -31.06 -76.31
CA SER A 1156 5.33 -30.82 -77.00
C SER A 1156 6.57 -30.12 -76.33
N VAL A 1157 7.69 -30.89 -76.22
CA VAL A 1157 9.09 -30.64 -76.74
C VAL A 1157 10.20 -29.84 -75.96
N THR A 1158 11.22 -30.59 -75.44
CA THR A 1158 12.70 -30.31 -75.26
C THR A 1158 13.23 -29.11 -74.42
N SER A 1159 14.47 -29.01 -73.87
CA SER A 1159 15.70 -29.88 -73.79
C SER A 1159 16.64 -29.50 -72.59
N VAL A 1160 17.73 -30.26 -72.36
CA VAL A 1160 18.77 -30.18 -71.29
C VAL A 1160 20.15 -29.71 -71.86
N PRO A 1161 21.35 -29.76 -71.19
CA PRO A 1161 21.79 -29.74 -69.76
C PRO A 1161 23.05 -28.82 -69.45
N ARG A 1162 23.58 -28.79 -68.20
CA ARG A 1162 25.01 -29.12 -67.77
C ARG A 1162 25.66 -28.29 -66.63
N ASP A 1163 26.42 -28.99 -65.76
CA ASP A 1163 27.53 -28.50 -64.89
C ASP A 1163 28.86 -28.39 -65.69
N PRO A 1164 29.97 -27.74 -65.20
CA PRO A 1164 30.87 -28.32 -64.17
C PRO A 1164 31.70 -27.33 -63.29
N SER A 1165 32.61 -27.87 -62.46
CA SER A 1165 33.74 -27.23 -61.74
C SER A 1165 35.11 -27.76 -62.30
N PRO A 1166 36.33 -27.51 -61.76
CA PRO A 1166 36.80 -26.71 -60.59
C PRO A 1166 38.14 -25.90 -60.83
N SER A 1167 38.89 -25.61 -59.75
CA SER A 1167 40.37 -25.38 -59.60
C SER A 1167 41.08 -24.04 -59.93
N SER A 1168 41.63 -23.42 -58.86
CA SER A 1168 42.94 -22.72 -58.65
C SER A 1168 43.82 -22.16 -59.80
N ASP A 1169 44.40 -20.96 -59.63
CA ASP A 1169 45.80 -20.79 -59.11
C ASP A 1169 46.21 -19.32 -58.71
N LEU A 1170 47.51 -19.07 -58.45
CA LEU A 1170 48.09 -17.97 -57.63
C LEU A 1170 48.65 -16.67 -58.31
N HIS A 1171 48.57 -15.57 -57.51
CA HIS A 1171 49.57 -14.48 -57.24
C HIS A 1171 49.93 -13.29 -58.18
N GLY A 1172 50.19 -12.16 -57.49
CA GLY A 1172 51.02 -11.00 -57.89
C GLY A 1172 50.34 -9.63 -57.66
N HIS A 1173 50.91 -8.61 -56.99
CA HIS A 1173 52.05 -8.53 -56.07
C HIS A 1173 51.97 -7.19 -55.26
N GLN A 1174 52.82 -7.02 -54.23
CA GLN A 1174 53.08 -5.79 -53.47
C GLN A 1174 52.02 -5.25 -52.48
N GLU A 1175 52.34 -4.71 -51.29
CA GLU A 1175 53.39 -4.91 -50.26
C GLU A 1175 53.00 -3.99 -49.05
N HIS A 1176 53.49 -4.06 -47.80
CA HIS A 1176 54.66 -4.75 -47.22
C HIS A 1176 54.38 -5.28 -45.78
N THR A 1177 55.19 -4.94 -44.76
CA THR A 1177 55.24 -5.50 -43.38
C THR A 1177 55.50 -4.39 -42.33
N TRP A 1178 55.30 -4.52 -41.00
CA TRP A 1178 55.81 -5.53 -40.02
C TRP A 1178 54.95 -5.69 -38.73
N CYS A 1179 55.25 -6.76 -37.97
CA CYS A 1179 54.60 -7.24 -36.72
C CYS A 1179 55.17 -6.56 -35.42
N THR A 1180 54.87 -6.88 -34.14
CA THR A 1180 54.62 -8.17 -33.42
C THR A 1180 53.80 -8.03 -32.10
N ASP A 1181 53.35 -9.16 -31.54
CA ASP A 1181 52.63 -9.34 -30.26
C ASP A 1181 53.46 -9.13 -28.96
N ILE A 1182 52.78 -9.04 -27.78
CA ILE A 1182 52.99 -9.85 -26.53
C ILE A 1182 52.32 -9.22 -25.25
N HIS A 1183 51.81 -10.08 -24.35
CA HIS A 1183 51.21 -9.82 -23.01
C HIS A 1183 52.27 -9.72 -21.85
N PRO A 1184 51.94 -9.58 -20.54
CA PRO A 1184 50.86 -8.87 -19.79
C PRO A 1184 51.39 -8.05 -18.56
N GLY A 1185 50.52 -7.37 -17.77
CA GLY A 1185 50.87 -7.05 -16.35
C GLY A 1185 50.14 -5.94 -15.54
N LYS A 1186 49.45 -6.35 -14.46
CA LYS A 1186 49.31 -5.72 -13.11
C LYS A 1186 48.98 -4.20 -12.91
N THR A 1187 47.72 -3.91 -12.52
CA THR A 1187 47.23 -3.31 -11.22
C THR A 1187 48.08 -2.30 -10.39
N PRO A 1188 47.50 -1.44 -9.50
CA PRO A 1188 46.08 -1.04 -9.23
C PRO A 1188 45.86 0.50 -8.93
N ILE A 1189 44.77 0.85 -8.20
CA ILE A 1189 44.54 2.04 -7.30
C ILE A 1189 43.58 3.17 -7.77
N HIS A 1190 42.30 3.01 -7.37
CA HIS A 1190 41.43 3.91 -6.56
C HIS A 1190 41.10 5.40 -6.86
N ILE A 1191 39.84 5.73 -6.52
CA ILE A 1191 39.29 7.02 -6.03
C ILE A 1191 39.15 8.13 -7.12
N LYS A 1192 37.92 8.57 -7.41
CA LYS A 1192 37.03 9.25 -6.45
C LYS A 1192 35.54 9.02 -6.68
#